data_AF-A0AAV9VK01-F1
#
_entry.id   AF-A0AAV9VK01-F1
#
_cell.length_a   1.000
_cell.length_b   1.000
_cell.length_c   1.000
_cell.angle_alpha   90.00
_cell.angle_beta   90.00
_cell.angle_gamma   90.00
#
_symmetry.space_group_name_H-M   'P 1'
#
loop_
_entity.id
_entity.type
_entity.pdbx_description
1 polymer ?
#
loop_
_entity_poly.entity_id
_entity_poly.type
_entity_poly.pdbx_seq_one_letter_code
_entity_poly.pdbx_strand_id
1 'polypeptide(L)'
;MNENDQLAWDIGAVFMMGFSGTTVTPQVKQLIEEHHLGTIMLSGKNFKSAEQATKLILELQTIARNANHPYPLLIAIDQENGGLNNLCDTLHIRQFPGAMGMAATGSPELCREVAKATALEVSSVGVNWVLGPVLDVLNPNARTQPLGVRTMGHEPEEVSEMGVAFMRGLQDGGVAACAKHFPSYGNIEFQGSPLDVPILSDTIEQLKLHGLIPFRKAVAADIDAVMVGGCSMPSLGTKVMHACLSDTVINKLLREEMGFKGVVVSECLEMEALHENIGVGQATVMALDAGCDQIIVCRSFTLQQEAIQGLQIAVDSTIISREMVAEAAARVKAMKQKRTSWQQALNPPGVDYLSILEPSHKELSVRAYEASITVVRDENRLIPLPTRPKEGYDILLLTPLVKPLPASLLAQAEELNASLKLESNRSDSSPTPTSSVPTRPDHKSLLSSFLSDKDRVLMTGEVVFRELGRSIGRSSGARILHSSYTASGIRPVHENLIEAASMIIVVTADANQNRYQYGFTKHISAISKIPTDRFPKGKQVIVIAVSSPYDFWIDKSIGTYVCTYDFTETAIDALVKVIFGKKNAKGLLPGTIFKRRRQQQQPKQQWLVEHWKKSRDLQSLQQLLEAVRRASTETPSLYIDLATLPAAAYLTEDIIMNDGSVILEQQNFVVRNSSTRALYGFCSTYFNPRSGVGSIGIIVVDPARRKLSIGNSLHASALRYLRQKKGIKRVSVGSRFPAGYLGMPVPLNQNLMMANLTEGMDTTKTFKTWFRNFGWPETSSSRVYRLILSNLADWKPPLTISKQLSESGISFELISDAKSATAPLLYEQTMEFVRSHDNGRYIDPYRIAGDDLQIGQARILIATNSQKQFLGTVVLVWGTNDLGKLEKFTPLIRPNMLAAASGPSEPEGGKVPRNVCGIIYPVLASTPLRRLVLEGLVAISTKHFQMPQQQGMVGFSKVILDCLDNPDDAQAMINNGNGGKGGWQVWHTFEEMECSLPELRSS
;
A
#
# COMPACT_ATOMS: atom_id res chain seq x y z
N MET A 1 -38.69 6.91 30.15
CA MET A 1 -38.64 5.44 30.24
C MET A 1 -38.62 5.10 31.72
N ASN A 2 -39.53 4.25 32.20
CA ASN A 2 -39.37 3.68 33.54
C ASN A 2 -38.24 2.62 33.50
N GLU A 3 -37.77 2.13 34.66
CA GLU A 3 -36.63 1.19 34.72
C GLU A 3 -36.90 -0.16 34.02
N ASN A 4 -38.15 -0.62 33.99
CA ASN A 4 -38.51 -1.87 33.31
C ASN A 4 -38.56 -1.70 31.80
N ASP A 5 -39.01 -0.54 31.31
CA ASP A 5 -38.95 -0.19 29.89
C ASP A 5 -37.47 -0.16 29.45
N GLN A 6 -36.59 0.49 30.22
CA GLN A 6 -35.16 0.57 29.88
C GLN A 6 -34.51 -0.82 29.81
N LEU A 7 -34.82 -1.71 30.77
CA LEU A 7 -34.32 -3.07 30.75
C LEU A 7 -34.73 -3.83 29.48
N ALA A 8 -35.99 -3.68 29.01
CA ALA A 8 -36.43 -4.33 27.78
C ALA A 8 -35.62 -3.87 26.55
N TRP A 9 -35.27 -2.58 26.48
CA TRP A 9 -34.38 -2.05 25.44
C TRP A 9 -32.95 -2.59 25.55
N ASP A 10 -32.42 -2.69 26.76
CA ASP A 10 -31.08 -3.23 26.99
C ASP A 10 -31.02 -4.71 26.62
N ILE A 11 -32.05 -5.51 26.94
CA ILE A 11 -32.17 -6.91 26.51
C ILE A 11 -32.21 -7.02 24.98
N GLY A 12 -33.06 -6.23 24.31
CA GLY A 12 -33.15 -6.23 22.85
C GLY A 12 -31.83 -5.83 22.16
N ALA A 13 -31.05 -4.95 22.79
CA ALA A 13 -29.76 -4.52 22.30
C ALA A 13 -28.67 -5.60 22.36
N VAL A 14 -28.79 -6.61 23.23
CA VAL A 14 -27.83 -7.71 23.38
C VAL A 14 -27.92 -8.75 22.26
N PHE A 15 -29.02 -8.80 21.50
CA PHE A 15 -29.22 -9.83 20.50
C PHE A 15 -28.83 -9.40 19.08
N MET A 16 -28.24 -10.35 18.35
CA MET A 16 -28.07 -10.35 16.90
C MET A 16 -28.88 -11.50 16.32
N MET A 17 -29.91 -11.19 15.52
CA MET A 17 -30.81 -12.20 14.99
C MET A 17 -30.99 -12.07 13.48
N GLY A 18 -31.23 -13.18 12.80
CA GLY A 18 -31.49 -13.22 11.37
C GLY A 18 -32.86 -13.79 11.04
N PHE A 19 -33.16 -13.87 9.75
CA PHE A 19 -34.40 -14.47 9.23
C PHE A 19 -34.17 -15.01 7.81
N SER A 20 -35.13 -15.80 7.32
CA SER A 20 -35.09 -16.33 5.95
C SER A 20 -36.01 -15.55 5.01
N GLY A 21 -35.60 -15.44 3.75
CA GLY A 21 -36.35 -14.73 2.71
C GLY A 21 -35.75 -13.37 2.35
N THR A 22 -36.24 -12.78 1.27
CA THR A 22 -35.65 -11.58 0.64
C THR A 22 -36.49 -10.31 0.86
N THR A 23 -37.44 -10.36 1.78
CA THR A 23 -38.35 -9.26 2.15
C THR A 23 -38.56 -9.33 3.66
N VAL A 24 -38.92 -8.22 4.29
CA VAL A 24 -39.25 -8.21 5.71
C VAL A 24 -40.39 -9.20 5.99
N THR A 25 -40.22 -10.04 7.00
CA THR A 25 -41.24 -10.99 7.47
C THR A 25 -41.95 -10.43 8.71
N PRO A 26 -43.19 -10.88 9.00
CA PRO A 26 -43.88 -10.51 10.24
C PRO A 26 -43.05 -10.82 11.49
N GLN A 27 -42.30 -11.94 11.48
CA GLN A 27 -41.47 -12.37 12.60
C GLN A 27 -40.32 -11.40 12.89
N VAL A 28 -39.54 -10.99 11.88
CA VAL A 28 -38.44 -10.04 12.11
C VAL A 28 -38.97 -8.65 12.46
N LYS A 29 -40.10 -8.25 11.89
CA LYS A 29 -40.80 -7.02 12.27
C LYS A 29 -41.18 -7.04 13.76
N GLN A 30 -41.75 -8.15 14.23
CA GLN A 30 -42.09 -8.35 15.63
C GLN A 30 -40.86 -8.26 16.55
N LEU A 31 -39.73 -8.87 16.18
CA LEU A 31 -38.48 -8.76 16.96
C LEU A 31 -38.01 -7.30 17.10
N ILE A 32 -38.13 -6.51 16.04
CA ILE A 32 -37.70 -5.10 16.04
C ILE A 32 -38.66 -4.23 16.86
N GLU A 33 -39.97 -4.39 16.66
CA GLU A 33 -41.00 -3.53 17.26
C GLU A 33 -41.27 -3.86 18.72
N GLU A 34 -41.45 -5.15 19.04
CA GLU A 34 -41.90 -5.61 20.36
C GLU A 34 -40.74 -6.02 21.27
N HIS A 35 -39.67 -6.57 20.71
CA HIS A 35 -38.51 -7.05 21.46
C HIS A 35 -37.29 -6.13 21.35
N HIS A 36 -37.45 -4.94 20.75
CA HIS A 36 -36.42 -3.90 20.66
C HIS A 36 -35.08 -4.38 20.08
N LEU A 37 -35.12 -5.38 19.18
CA LEU A 37 -33.94 -6.00 18.61
C LEU A 37 -33.00 -4.97 17.97
N GLY A 38 -31.75 -4.92 18.45
CA GLY A 38 -30.79 -3.89 18.05
C GLY A 38 -29.96 -4.22 16.81
N THR A 39 -29.84 -5.50 16.45
CA THR A 39 -28.90 -5.98 15.43
C THR A 39 -29.55 -7.08 14.57
N ILE A 40 -29.43 -6.94 13.25
CA ILE A 40 -29.87 -7.93 12.26
C ILE A 40 -28.67 -8.56 11.57
N MET A 41 -28.62 -9.88 11.51
CA MET A 41 -27.65 -10.64 10.70
C MET A 41 -28.32 -11.11 9.41
N LEU A 42 -27.71 -10.77 8.26
CA LEU A 42 -28.16 -11.19 6.94
C LEU A 42 -27.15 -12.14 6.29
N SER A 43 -27.67 -13.06 5.48
CA SER A 43 -26.91 -14.07 4.75
C SER A 43 -27.29 -14.06 3.27
N GLY A 44 -26.64 -14.89 2.44
CA GLY A 44 -26.98 -15.02 1.02
C GLY A 44 -28.45 -15.40 0.74
N LYS A 45 -29.18 -15.93 1.72
CA LYS A 45 -30.61 -16.22 1.60
C LYS A 45 -31.49 -14.96 1.58
N ASN A 46 -30.94 -13.81 1.98
CA ASN A 46 -31.65 -12.53 2.06
C ASN A 46 -31.42 -11.65 0.83
N PHE A 47 -30.48 -12.02 -0.03
CA PHE A 47 -30.01 -11.18 -1.14
C PHE A 47 -30.26 -11.83 -2.50
N LYS A 48 -30.73 -11.01 -3.45
CA LYS A 48 -30.88 -11.34 -4.87
C LYS A 48 -30.08 -10.41 -5.77
N SER A 49 -30.04 -9.12 -5.41
CA SER A 49 -29.29 -8.07 -6.11
C SER A 49 -29.06 -6.89 -5.16
N ALA A 50 -28.21 -5.95 -5.55
CA ALA A 50 -27.94 -4.72 -4.79
C ALA A 50 -29.19 -3.84 -4.63
N GLU A 51 -30.07 -3.75 -5.63
CA GLU A 51 -31.33 -2.98 -5.57
C GLU A 51 -32.26 -3.57 -4.51
N GLN A 52 -32.44 -4.90 -4.54
CA GLN A 52 -33.31 -5.58 -3.58
C GLN A 52 -32.73 -5.52 -2.17
N ALA A 53 -31.41 -5.66 -2.01
CA ALA A 53 -30.73 -5.52 -0.72
C ALA A 53 -30.96 -4.11 -0.13
N THR A 54 -30.79 -3.07 -0.96
CA THR A 54 -31.01 -1.67 -0.55
C THR A 54 -32.45 -1.46 -0.05
N LYS A 55 -33.45 -1.98 -0.77
CA LYS A 55 -34.86 -1.90 -0.34
C LYS A 55 -35.11 -2.64 0.96
N LEU A 56 -34.61 -3.87 1.09
CA LEU A 56 -34.79 -4.68 2.29
C LEU A 56 -34.22 -3.98 3.53
N ILE A 57 -32.98 -3.50 3.43
CA ILE A 57 -32.29 -2.86 4.54
C ILE A 57 -32.96 -1.52 4.91
N LEU A 58 -33.35 -0.72 3.92
CA LEU A 58 -34.08 0.52 4.16
C LEU A 58 -35.43 0.26 4.86
N GLU A 59 -36.15 -0.80 4.49
CA GLU A 59 -37.40 -1.19 5.14
C GLU A 59 -37.17 -1.57 6.62
N LEU A 60 -36.15 -2.38 6.90
CA LEU A 60 -35.76 -2.74 8.27
C LEU A 60 -35.42 -1.50 9.12
N GLN A 61 -34.63 -0.58 8.56
CA GLN A 61 -34.27 0.67 9.25
C GLN A 61 -35.49 1.58 9.48
N THR A 62 -36.43 1.62 8.52
CA THR A 62 -37.67 2.39 8.64
C THR A 62 -38.56 1.84 9.75
N ILE A 63 -38.69 0.52 9.84
CA ILE A 63 -39.43 -0.16 10.92
C ILE A 63 -38.81 0.20 12.27
N ALA A 64 -37.49 0.07 12.43
CA ALA A 64 -36.81 0.43 13.67
C ALA A 64 -37.00 1.91 14.02
N ARG A 65 -36.94 2.82 13.04
CA ARG A 65 -37.18 4.25 13.25
C ARG A 65 -38.58 4.52 13.76
N ASN A 66 -39.59 3.90 13.16
CA ASN A 66 -40.99 4.05 13.53
C ASN A 66 -41.30 3.42 14.89
N ALA A 67 -40.56 2.38 15.26
CA ALA A 67 -40.58 1.76 16.59
C ALA A 67 -39.79 2.55 17.66
N ASN A 68 -39.39 3.78 17.38
CA ASN A 68 -38.67 4.69 18.29
C ASN A 68 -37.31 4.16 18.77
N HIS A 69 -36.60 3.36 17.96
CA HIS A 69 -35.24 2.98 18.29
C HIS A 69 -34.36 4.24 18.47
N PRO A 70 -33.52 4.30 19.53
CA PRO A 70 -32.67 5.47 19.76
C PRO A 70 -31.56 5.60 18.71
N TYR A 71 -31.10 4.46 18.16
CA TYR A 71 -30.07 4.37 17.13
C TYR A 71 -30.50 3.41 16.02
N PRO A 72 -29.98 3.55 14.80
CA PRO A 72 -30.23 2.59 13.73
C PRO A 72 -29.90 1.15 14.13
N LEU A 73 -30.48 0.20 13.40
CA LEU A 73 -30.09 -1.19 13.48
C LEU A 73 -28.64 -1.34 12.99
N LEU A 74 -27.89 -2.21 13.68
CA LEU A 74 -26.69 -2.78 13.08
C LEU A 74 -27.12 -3.87 12.09
N ILE A 75 -26.57 -3.82 10.87
CA ILE A 75 -26.84 -4.76 9.79
C ILE A 75 -25.54 -5.49 9.51
N ALA A 76 -25.43 -6.71 10.03
CA ALA A 76 -24.26 -7.56 10.00
C ALA A 76 -24.31 -8.56 8.85
N ILE A 77 -23.17 -8.77 8.17
CA ILE A 77 -23.00 -9.83 7.15
C ILE A 77 -21.62 -10.48 7.24
N ASP A 78 -21.52 -11.76 6.88
CA ASP A 78 -20.24 -12.39 6.54
C ASP A 78 -19.84 -12.06 5.09
N GLN A 79 -19.04 -11.01 4.93
CA GLN A 79 -18.47 -10.59 3.65
C GLN A 79 -16.94 -10.69 3.71
N GLU A 80 -16.40 -11.91 3.63
CA GLU A 80 -14.95 -12.19 3.72
C GLU A 80 -14.22 -12.08 2.36
N ASN A 81 -14.97 -11.82 1.28
CA ASN A 81 -14.56 -12.03 -0.11
C ASN A 81 -14.23 -13.51 -0.40
N GLY A 82 -13.58 -13.81 -1.52
CA GLY A 82 -13.27 -15.19 -1.92
C GLY A 82 -14.50 -16.10 -1.92
N GLY A 83 -14.37 -17.28 -1.30
CA GLY A 83 -15.44 -18.29 -1.27
C GLY A 83 -16.58 -18.03 -0.28
N LEU A 84 -16.45 -17.07 0.63
CA LEU A 84 -17.50 -16.69 1.59
C LEU A 84 -17.82 -15.20 1.46
N ASN A 85 -18.71 -14.86 0.54
CA ASN A 85 -19.40 -13.58 0.62
C ASN A 85 -20.90 -13.74 0.32
N ASN A 86 -21.70 -13.10 1.19
CA ASN A 86 -23.15 -13.30 1.24
C ASN A 86 -23.87 -12.37 0.27
N LEU A 87 -23.38 -11.15 0.09
CA LEU A 87 -23.92 -10.23 -0.90
C LEU A 87 -23.07 -10.31 -2.17
N CYS A 88 -23.69 -10.82 -3.23
CA CYS A 88 -23.10 -10.94 -4.55
C CYS A 88 -24.03 -10.33 -5.60
N ASP A 89 -23.46 -9.55 -6.52
CA ASP A 89 -24.16 -8.94 -7.64
C ASP A 89 -23.13 -8.72 -8.75
N THR A 90 -23.34 -9.37 -9.89
CA THR A 90 -22.45 -9.32 -11.06
C THR A 90 -22.26 -7.92 -11.64
N LEU A 91 -23.23 -7.02 -11.43
CA LEU A 91 -23.22 -5.64 -11.92
C LEU A 91 -22.64 -4.68 -10.89
N HIS A 92 -23.01 -4.82 -9.60
CA HIS A 92 -22.78 -3.78 -8.61
C HIS A 92 -21.85 -4.17 -7.45
N ILE A 93 -21.69 -5.45 -7.15
CA ILE A 93 -20.92 -5.93 -5.98
C ILE A 93 -19.81 -6.86 -6.45
N ARG A 94 -18.58 -6.35 -6.42
CA ARG A 94 -17.46 -7.00 -7.06
C ARG A 94 -16.91 -8.14 -6.22
N GLN A 95 -16.63 -9.25 -6.89
CA GLN A 95 -15.87 -10.33 -6.30
C GLN A 95 -14.38 -9.93 -6.17
N PHE A 96 -13.83 -10.07 -4.98
CA PHE A 96 -12.39 -9.89 -4.70
C PHE A 96 -11.75 -11.19 -4.21
N PRO A 97 -10.41 -11.32 -4.27
CA PRO A 97 -9.72 -12.47 -3.69
C PRO A 97 -10.05 -12.63 -2.20
N GLY A 98 -10.17 -13.87 -1.76
CA GLY A 98 -10.30 -14.19 -0.33
C GLY A 98 -9.01 -13.91 0.45
N ALA A 99 -9.06 -14.08 1.77
CA ALA A 99 -7.96 -13.77 2.68
C ALA A 99 -6.61 -14.36 2.23
N MET A 100 -6.55 -15.66 1.90
CA MET A 100 -5.29 -16.28 1.51
C MET A 100 -4.77 -15.78 0.16
N GLY A 101 -5.68 -15.50 -0.79
CA GLY A 101 -5.33 -14.88 -2.07
C GLY A 101 -4.80 -13.46 -1.89
N MET A 102 -5.39 -12.69 -0.96
CA MET A 102 -4.89 -11.37 -0.59
C MET A 102 -3.52 -11.46 0.08
N ALA A 103 -3.33 -12.38 1.02
CA ALA A 103 -2.04 -12.66 1.62
C ALA A 103 -0.98 -13.00 0.57
N ALA A 104 -1.33 -13.80 -0.44
CA ALA A 104 -0.42 -14.15 -1.51
C ALA A 104 0.08 -12.93 -2.32
N THR A 105 -0.66 -11.81 -2.35
CA THR A 105 -0.16 -10.58 -3.00
C THR A 105 1.06 -9.98 -2.29
N GLY A 106 1.26 -10.27 -1.00
CA GLY A 106 2.33 -9.70 -0.18
C GLY A 106 2.24 -8.20 0.08
N SER A 107 1.10 -7.55 -0.25
CA SER A 107 0.88 -6.11 -0.10
C SER A 107 -0.27 -5.80 0.87
N PRO A 108 0.05 -5.37 2.10
CA PRO A 108 -0.94 -4.86 3.04
C PRO A 108 -1.71 -3.66 2.49
N GLU A 109 -1.07 -2.81 1.68
CA GLU A 109 -1.71 -1.66 1.04
C GLU A 109 -2.84 -2.10 0.09
N LEU A 110 -2.56 -3.06 -0.79
CA LEU A 110 -3.57 -3.65 -1.67
C LEU A 110 -4.70 -4.33 -0.89
N CYS A 111 -4.38 -4.98 0.24
CA CYS A 111 -5.38 -5.57 1.13
C CYS A 111 -6.30 -4.53 1.75
N ARG A 112 -5.76 -3.39 2.20
CA ARG A 112 -6.55 -2.27 2.69
C ARG A 112 -7.42 -1.66 1.59
N GLU A 113 -6.89 -1.49 0.38
CA GLU A 113 -7.65 -0.99 -0.78
C GLU A 113 -8.84 -1.90 -1.11
N VAL A 114 -8.61 -3.22 -1.18
CA VAL A 114 -9.66 -4.21 -1.44
C VAL A 114 -10.70 -4.21 -0.33
N ALA A 115 -10.30 -4.23 0.94
CA ALA A 115 -11.24 -4.22 2.05
C ALA A 115 -12.06 -2.93 2.11
N LYS A 116 -11.45 -1.78 1.75
CA LYS A 116 -12.16 -0.51 1.63
C LYS A 116 -13.18 -0.53 0.49
N ALA A 117 -12.82 -1.08 -0.67
CA ALA A 117 -13.75 -1.24 -1.78
C ALA A 117 -14.93 -2.14 -1.39
N THR A 118 -14.67 -3.28 -0.74
CA THR A 118 -15.71 -4.16 -0.19
C THR A 118 -16.62 -3.41 0.78
N ALA A 119 -16.07 -2.62 1.70
CA ALA A 119 -16.87 -1.86 2.66
C ALA A 119 -17.70 -0.76 2.01
N LEU A 120 -17.18 -0.04 1.02
CA LEU A 120 -17.93 0.95 0.26
C LEU A 120 -19.10 0.32 -0.51
N GLU A 121 -18.89 -0.86 -1.12
CA GLU A 121 -19.95 -1.57 -1.83
C GLU A 121 -21.09 -2.01 -0.91
N VAL A 122 -20.77 -2.69 0.20
CA VAL A 122 -21.82 -3.19 1.11
C VAL A 122 -22.50 -2.05 1.88
N SER A 123 -21.76 -0.99 2.25
CA SER A 123 -22.35 0.18 2.90
C SER A 123 -23.27 0.98 1.99
N SER A 124 -23.03 0.95 0.68
CA SER A 124 -23.92 1.59 -0.30
C SER A 124 -25.32 0.97 -0.31
N VAL A 125 -25.47 -0.31 0.07
CA VAL A 125 -26.79 -0.97 0.22
C VAL A 125 -27.32 -0.91 1.67
N GLY A 126 -26.61 -0.25 2.59
CA GLY A 126 -27.03 -0.04 3.98
C GLY A 126 -26.42 -1.01 5.01
N VAL A 127 -25.50 -1.89 4.62
CA VAL A 127 -24.74 -2.74 5.57
C VAL A 127 -23.75 -1.88 6.34
N ASN A 128 -23.74 -1.97 7.66
CA ASN A 128 -22.86 -1.17 8.51
C ASN A 128 -21.95 -2.02 9.42
N TRP A 129 -22.01 -3.35 9.31
CA TRP A 129 -21.14 -4.25 10.05
C TRP A 129 -20.73 -5.46 9.19
N VAL A 130 -19.43 -5.66 9.01
CA VAL A 130 -18.87 -6.88 8.39
C VAL A 130 -18.25 -7.74 9.48
N LEU A 131 -18.66 -9.01 9.51
CA LEU A 131 -18.15 -10.01 10.43
C LEU A 131 -16.79 -10.53 9.94
N GLY A 132 -15.79 -9.65 9.91
CA GLY A 132 -14.41 -9.95 9.52
C GLY A 132 -13.46 -8.81 9.93
N PRO A 133 -12.13 -9.02 9.87
CA PRO A 133 -11.42 -10.11 9.21
C PRO A 133 -11.31 -11.41 10.01
N VAL A 134 -11.06 -12.51 9.30
CA VAL A 134 -10.59 -13.78 9.89
C VAL A 134 -9.12 -13.66 10.26
N LEU A 135 -8.81 -13.77 11.55
CA LEU A 135 -7.48 -13.61 12.13
C LEU A 135 -6.86 -14.95 12.59
N ASP A 136 -7.49 -16.05 12.24
CA ASP A 136 -7.02 -17.39 12.56
C ASP A 136 -5.69 -17.74 11.89
N VAL A 137 -4.75 -18.29 12.67
CA VAL A 137 -3.44 -18.73 12.17
C VAL A 137 -3.47 -20.23 11.92
N LEU A 138 -3.44 -20.64 10.67
CA LEU A 138 -3.52 -22.06 10.30
C LEU A 138 -2.32 -22.86 10.79
N ASN A 139 -2.58 -24.09 11.25
CA ASN A 139 -1.56 -25.13 11.34
C ASN A 139 -1.51 -25.93 10.02
N PRO A 140 -0.51 -25.72 9.15
CA PRO A 140 -0.48 -26.34 7.82
C PRO A 140 -0.26 -27.85 7.88
N ASN A 141 0.09 -28.41 9.05
CA ASN A 141 0.27 -29.84 9.27
C ASN A 141 -0.95 -30.52 9.90
N ALA A 142 -2.01 -29.78 10.25
CA ALA A 142 -3.18 -30.40 10.86
C ALA A 142 -3.91 -31.29 9.84
N ARG A 143 -4.48 -32.40 10.34
CA ARG A 143 -5.16 -33.39 9.51
C ARG A 143 -6.45 -32.86 8.90
N THR A 144 -7.18 -32.04 9.65
CA THR A 144 -8.40 -31.36 9.22
C THR A 144 -8.18 -29.86 9.36
N GLN A 145 -8.58 -29.10 8.34
CA GLN A 145 -8.36 -27.66 8.27
C GLN A 145 -9.61 -26.97 7.73
N PRO A 146 -10.67 -26.81 8.55
CA PRO A 146 -11.98 -26.36 8.07
C PRO A 146 -11.99 -24.91 7.54
N LEU A 147 -10.99 -24.11 7.89
CA LEU A 147 -10.90 -22.72 7.43
C LEU A 147 -10.29 -22.58 6.02
N GLY A 148 -9.26 -23.37 5.70
CA GLY A 148 -8.59 -23.33 4.40
C GLY A 148 -8.20 -21.92 3.95
N VAL A 149 -8.61 -21.52 2.73
CA VAL A 149 -8.30 -20.21 2.13
C VAL A 149 -8.97 -19.00 2.79
N ARG A 150 -9.84 -19.21 3.79
CA ARG A 150 -10.49 -18.13 4.56
C ARG A 150 -9.54 -17.39 5.49
N THR A 151 -8.36 -17.94 5.76
CA THR A 151 -7.33 -17.27 6.58
C THR A 151 -6.22 -16.69 5.73
N MET A 152 -5.51 -15.71 6.28
CA MET A 152 -4.36 -15.08 5.65
C MET A 152 -3.12 -16.00 5.58
N GLY A 153 -3.11 -17.16 6.25
CA GLY A 153 -1.98 -18.09 6.20
C GLY A 153 -1.67 -18.74 7.55
N HIS A 154 -0.42 -19.21 7.67
CA HIS A 154 0.07 -19.95 8.84
C HIS A 154 1.16 -19.22 9.65
N GLU A 155 1.58 -18.03 9.21
CA GLU A 155 2.59 -17.24 9.93
C GLU A 155 1.91 -16.10 10.71
N PRO A 156 1.97 -16.07 12.06
CA PRO A 156 1.21 -15.12 12.88
C PRO A 156 1.44 -13.66 12.50
N GLU A 157 2.68 -13.28 12.19
CA GLU A 157 3.05 -11.91 11.83
C GLU A 157 2.43 -11.48 10.49
N GLU A 158 2.38 -12.39 9.50
CA GLU A 158 1.80 -12.09 8.18
C GLU A 158 0.28 -11.98 8.30
N VAL A 159 -0.33 -12.91 9.04
CA VAL A 159 -1.76 -12.88 9.37
C VAL A 159 -2.11 -11.55 10.07
N SER A 160 -1.24 -11.09 10.98
CA SER A 160 -1.45 -9.83 11.67
C SER A 160 -1.35 -8.61 10.76
N GLU A 161 -0.32 -8.53 9.91
CA GLU A 161 -0.08 -7.38 9.03
C GLU A 161 -1.23 -7.25 8.01
N MET A 162 -1.61 -8.35 7.38
CA MET A 162 -2.71 -8.39 6.40
C MET A 162 -4.07 -8.24 7.08
N GLY A 163 -4.29 -8.88 8.23
CA GLY A 163 -5.53 -8.77 9.00
C GLY A 163 -5.81 -7.35 9.48
N VAL A 164 -4.81 -6.66 10.04
CA VAL A 164 -4.96 -5.25 10.46
C VAL A 164 -5.17 -4.34 9.23
N ALA A 165 -4.54 -4.63 8.10
CA ALA A 165 -4.79 -3.88 6.87
C ALA A 165 -6.23 -4.05 6.36
N PHE A 166 -6.75 -5.28 6.36
CA PHE A 166 -8.14 -5.56 5.99
C PHE A 166 -9.12 -4.85 6.95
N MET A 167 -8.89 -4.97 8.26
CA MET A 167 -9.68 -4.28 9.29
C MET A 167 -9.75 -2.78 9.03
N ARG A 168 -8.59 -2.12 8.84
CA ARG A 168 -8.54 -0.68 8.56
C ARG A 168 -9.26 -0.31 7.27
N GLY A 169 -9.18 -1.15 6.24
CA GLY A 169 -9.92 -0.94 5.00
C GLY A 169 -11.43 -0.94 5.23
N LEU A 170 -11.95 -1.90 6.00
CA LEU A 170 -13.37 -1.93 6.37
C LEU A 170 -13.78 -0.65 7.12
N GLN A 171 -12.99 -0.26 8.11
CA GLN A 171 -13.26 0.93 8.94
C GLN A 171 -13.17 2.23 8.14
N ASP A 172 -12.24 2.34 7.19
CA ASP A 172 -12.13 3.49 6.27
C ASP A 172 -13.32 3.59 5.31
N GLY A 173 -13.95 2.46 4.99
CA GLY A 173 -15.21 2.38 4.23
C GLY A 173 -16.45 2.67 5.07
N GLY A 174 -16.28 3.01 6.35
CA GLY A 174 -17.38 3.36 7.26
C GLY A 174 -18.08 2.16 7.90
N VAL A 175 -17.58 0.95 7.72
CA VAL A 175 -18.20 -0.29 8.21
C VAL A 175 -17.49 -0.79 9.47
N ALA A 176 -18.23 -1.27 10.46
CA ALA A 176 -17.67 -1.90 11.64
C ALA A 176 -16.95 -3.20 11.28
N ALA A 177 -15.80 -3.48 11.91
CA ALA A 177 -15.04 -4.72 11.72
C ALA A 177 -15.14 -5.64 12.94
N CYS A 178 -15.19 -6.95 12.71
CA CYS A 178 -15.24 -7.99 13.74
C CYS A 178 -14.13 -9.03 13.54
N ALA A 179 -13.12 -9.04 14.41
CA ALA A 179 -12.07 -10.06 14.36
C ALA A 179 -12.62 -11.42 14.79
N LYS A 180 -12.32 -12.48 14.03
CA LYS A 180 -12.79 -13.84 14.33
C LYS A 180 -11.80 -14.95 13.91
N HIS A 181 -11.83 -16.14 14.50
CA HIS A 181 -12.70 -16.58 15.61
C HIS A 181 -11.85 -16.73 16.87
N PHE A 182 -12.08 -15.89 17.87
CA PHE A 182 -11.29 -15.90 19.10
C PHE A 182 -11.59 -17.16 19.94
N PRO A 183 -10.60 -17.81 20.58
CA PRO A 183 -9.17 -17.46 20.63
C PRO A 183 -8.36 -17.88 19.40
N SER A 184 -8.72 -18.96 18.71
CA SER A 184 -8.37 -19.23 17.30
C SER A 184 -9.01 -20.53 16.83
N TYR A 185 -9.47 -20.58 15.58
CA TYR A 185 -9.87 -21.80 14.87
C TYR A 185 -8.75 -22.43 14.03
N GLY A 186 -7.54 -21.88 14.04
CA GLY A 186 -6.46 -22.29 13.12
C GLY A 186 -5.92 -23.72 13.34
N ASN A 187 -6.16 -24.30 14.51
CA ASN A 187 -5.71 -25.64 14.89
C ASN A 187 -6.84 -26.48 15.53
N ILE A 188 -8.09 -26.25 15.12
CA ILE A 188 -9.22 -27.05 15.62
C ILE A 188 -9.27 -28.41 14.94
N GLU A 189 -9.57 -29.43 15.74
CA GLU A 189 -9.92 -30.76 15.27
C GLU A 189 -11.45 -30.86 15.14
N PHE A 190 -11.90 -31.30 13.97
CA PHE A 190 -13.32 -31.53 13.67
C PHE A 190 -13.51 -32.96 13.16
N GLN A 191 -14.45 -33.69 13.77
CA GLN A 191 -14.68 -35.11 13.48
C GLN A 191 -15.67 -35.37 12.33
N GLY A 192 -16.33 -34.32 11.81
CA GLY A 192 -17.05 -34.36 10.54
C GLY A 192 -18.59 -34.38 10.65
N SER A 193 -19.16 -34.54 11.85
CA SER A 193 -20.60 -34.44 12.08
C SER A 193 -21.00 -33.02 12.49
N PRO A 194 -22.15 -32.48 12.01
CA PRO A 194 -22.72 -31.23 12.50
C PRO A 194 -22.98 -31.19 14.03
N LEU A 195 -23.14 -32.36 14.65
CA LEU A 195 -23.29 -32.52 16.10
C LEU A 195 -21.95 -32.45 16.87
N ASP A 196 -20.81 -32.53 16.17
CA ASP A 196 -19.51 -32.53 16.83
C ASP A 196 -19.10 -31.11 17.24
N VAL A 197 -18.72 -30.94 18.51
CA VAL A 197 -18.08 -29.70 18.97
C VAL A 197 -16.64 -29.67 18.42
N PRO A 198 -16.22 -28.63 17.67
CA PRO A 198 -14.83 -28.49 17.27
C PRO A 198 -13.93 -28.38 18.50
N ILE A 199 -12.83 -29.13 18.55
CA ILE A 199 -11.94 -29.18 19.70
C ILE A 199 -10.67 -28.38 19.39
N LEU A 200 -10.38 -27.37 20.20
CA LEU A 200 -9.11 -26.66 20.16
C LEU A 200 -8.15 -27.31 21.16
N SER A 201 -7.21 -28.09 20.65
CA SER A 201 -6.23 -28.85 21.45
C SER A 201 -5.17 -27.96 22.11
N ASP A 202 -4.98 -26.73 21.62
CA ASP A 202 -3.98 -25.80 22.15
C ASP A 202 -4.38 -25.25 23.54
N THR A 203 -3.39 -25.16 24.43
CA THR A 203 -3.50 -24.43 25.70
C THR A 203 -3.50 -22.92 25.47
N ILE A 204 -3.99 -22.14 26.44
CA ILE A 204 -3.93 -20.68 26.38
C ILE A 204 -2.47 -20.19 26.18
N GLU A 205 -1.51 -20.80 26.88
CA GLU A 205 -0.09 -20.47 26.79
C GLU A 205 0.47 -20.70 25.39
N GLN A 206 0.09 -21.80 24.73
CA GLN A 206 0.45 -22.05 23.34
C GLN A 206 -0.18 -21.00 22.43
N LEU A 207 -1.48 -20.75 22.55
CA LEU A 207 -2.20 -19.75 21.76
C LEU A 207 -1.56 -18.35 21.88
N LYS A 208 -1.06 -17.97 23.06
CA LYS A 208 -0.34 -16.70 23.29
C LYS A 208 0.94 -16.57 22.45
N LEU A 209 1.58 -17.68 22.11
CA LEU A 209 2.81 -17.72 21.31
C LEU A 209 2.55 -17.74 19.80
N HIS A 210 1.33 -18.05 19.35
CA HIS A 210 0.97 -18.05 17.92
C HIS A 210 -0.41 -17.44 17.66
N GLY A 211 -1.50 -18.15 17.98
CA GLY A 211 -2.86 -17.86 17.53
C GLY A 211 -3.42 -16.52 17.99
N LEU A 212 -2.97 -16.01 19.14
CA LEU A 212 -3.43 -14.74 19.71
C LEU A 212 -2.65 -13.52 19.23
N ILE A 213 -1.52 -13.71 18.53
CA ILE A 213 -0.70 -12.58 18.04
C ILE A 213 -1.51 -11.65 17.11
N PRO A 214 -2.27 -12.16 16.11
CA PRO A 214 -3.13 -11.32 15.28
C PRO A 214 -4.21 -10.58 16.07
N PHE A 215 -4.87 -11.25 17.02
CA PHE A 215 -5.92 -10.62 17.84
C PHE A 215 -5.34 -9.51 18.73
N ARG A 216 -4.19 -9.71 19.37
CA ARG A 216 -3.50 -8.65 20.15
C ARG A 216 -3.18 -7.44 19.30
N LYS A 217 -2.73 -7.65 18.07
CA LYS A 217 -2.43 -6.55 17.13
C LYS A 217 -3.69 -5.86 16.63
N ALA A 218 -4.80 -6.58 16.42
CA ALA A 218 -6.08 -5.98 16.07
C ALA A 218 -6.67 -5.14 17.22
N VAL A 219 -6.60 -5.63 18.47
CA VAL A 219 -7.00 -4.87 19.66
C VAL A 219 -6.16 -3.60 19.81
N ALA A 220 -4.84 -3.69 19.68
CA ALA A 220 -3.95 -2.52 19.70
C ALA A 220 -4.19 -1.54 18.55
N ALA A 221 -4.86 -1.98 17.48
CA ALA A 221 -5.21 -1.18 16.32
C ALA A 221 -6.69 -0.71 16.31
N ASP A 222 -7.39 -0.81 17.45
CA ASP A 222 -8.77 -0.34 17.65
C ASP A 222 -9.83 -1.07 16.81
N ILE A 223 -9.78 -2.42 16.81
CA ILE A 223 -10.88 -3.26 16.29
C ILE A 223 -12.20 -2.97 17.03
N ASP A 224 -13.33 -2.92 16.30
CA ASP A 224 -14.63 -2.57 16.89
C ASP A 224 -15.26 -3.74 17.67
N ALA A 225 -15.16 -4.94 17.12
CA ALA A 225 -15.74 -6.15 17.71
C ALA A 225 -14.81 -7.37 17.61
N VAL A 226 -15.01 -8.35 18.49
CA VAL A 226 -14.34 -9.66 18.46
C VAL A 226 -15.39 -10.75 18.62
N MET A 227 -15.45 -11.69 17.66
CA MET A 227 -16.31 -12.87 17.74
C MET A 227 -15.55 -14.03 18.36
N VAL A 228 -16.17 -14.65 19.38
CA VAL A 228 -15.62 -15.78 20.12
C VAL A 228 -16.23 -17.07 19.60
N GLY A 229 -15.39 -18.02 19.23
CA GLY A 229 -15.81 -19.26 18.61
C GLY A 229 -16.51 -20.24 19.57
N GLY A 230 -17.38 -21.08 19.02
CA GLY A 230 -18.08 -22.17 19.69
C GLY A 230 -17.26 -23.47 19.79
N CYS A 231 -15.94 -23.40 19.97
CA CYS A 231 -15.08 -24.58 20.11
C CYS A 231 -14.87 -24.98 21.58
N SER A 232 -14.69 -26.27 21.85
CA SER A 232 -14.29 -26.78 23.16
C SER A 232 -12.79 -26.61 23.38
N MET A 233 -12.39 -26.29 24.61
CA MET A 233 -10.99 -26.16 25.02
C MET A 233 -10.72 -27.07 26.23
N PRO A 234 -10.28 -28.33 26.02
CA PRO A 234 -10.05 -29.28 27.11
C PRO A 234 -9.06 -28.78 28.17
N SER A 235 -8.13 -27.91 27.78
CA SER A 235 -7.15 -27.27 28.66
C SER A 235 -7.77 -26.41 29.77
N LEU A 236 -9.04 -25.98 29.62
CA LEU A 236 -9.78 -25.20 30.63
C LEU A 236 -10.59 -26.08 31.60
N GLY A 237 -10.48 -27.40 31.47
CA GLY A 237 -11.17 -28.38 32.30
C GLY A 237 -12.45 -28.92 31.66
N THR A 238 -12.94 -30.05 32.17
CA THR A 238 -14.09 -30.81 31.63
C THR A 238 -15.44 -30.10 31.75
N LYS A 239 -15.51 -28.97 32.47
CA LYS A 239 -16.73 -28.16 32.64
C LYS A 239 -16.89 -27.06 31.58
N VAL A 240 -15.84 -26.73 30.81
CA VAL A 240 -15.91 -25.68 29.78
C VAL A 240 -16.32 -26.32 28.46
N MET A 241 -17.60 -26.18 28.11
CA MET A 241 -18.14 -26.81 26.90
C MET A 241 -17.74 -26.04 25.63
N HIS A 242 -17.75 -24.70 25.67
CA HIS A 242 -17.45 -23.84 24.52
C HIS A 242 -16.73 -22.54 24.92
N ALA A 243 -15.80 -22.07 24.08
CA ALA A 243 -15.02 -20.87 24.33
C ALA A 243 -15.89 -19.59 24.40
N CYS A 244 -16.96 -19.50 23.61
CA CYS A 244 -17.93 -18.40 23.66
C CYS A 244 -18.78 -18.35 24.94
N LEU A 245 -18.72 -19.39 25.78
CA LEU A 245 -19.43 -19.48 27.07
C LEU A 245 -18.46 -19.47 28.26
N SER A 246 -17.20 -19.09 28.05
CA SER A 246 -16.13 -19.21 29.05
C SER A 246 -15.66 -17.84 29.54
N ASP A 247 -15.93 -17.54 30.81
CA ASP A 247 -15.41 -16.38 31.54
C ASP A 247 -13.88 -16.26 31.44
N THR A 248 -13.17 -17.40 31.45
CA THR A 248 -11.70 -17.40 31.37
C THR A 248 -11.20 -16.95 29.99
N VAL A 249 -11.92 -17.29 28.92
CA VAL A 249 -11.58 -16.88 27.56
C VAL A 249 -11.95 -15.41 27.33
N ILE A 250 -13.14 -14.99 27.78
CA ILE A 250 -13.67 -13.68 27.45
C ILE A 250 -13.19 -12.61 28.45
N ASN A 251 -13.49 -12.76 29.74
CA ASN A 251 -13.13 -11.74 30.72
C ASN A 251 -11.63 -11.76 31.03
N LYS A 252 -11.08 -12.91 31.46
CA LYS A 252 -9.68 -12.96 31.90
C LYS A 252 -8.69 -12.76 30.75
N LEU A 253 -8.89 -13.45 29.62
CA LEU A 253 -7.95 -13.39 28.50
C LEU A 253 -8.21 -12.18 27.58
N LEU A 254 -9.43 -11.99 27.06
CA LEU A 254 -9.71 -10.94 26.08
C LEU A 254 -9.89 -9.55 26.71
N ARG A 255 -10.68 -9.41 27.77
CA ARG A 255 -10.96 -8.11 28.41
C ARG A 255 -9.81 -7.64 29.31
N GLU A 256 -9.38 -8.46 30.26
CA GLU A 256 -8.38 -8.10 31.27
C GLU A 256 -6.96 -8.15 30.71
N GLU A 257 -6.49 -9.31 30.23
CA GLU A 257 -5.10 -9.47 29.78
C GLU A 257 -4.83 -8.72 28.47
N MET A 258 -5.72 -8.82 27.48
CA MET A 258 -5.54 -8.16 26.18
C MET A 258 -6.07 -6.72 26.14
N GLY A 259 -6.84 -6.28 27.15
CA GLY A 259 -7.32 -4.91 27.26
C GLY A 259 -8.41 -4.54 26.24
N PHE A 260 -9.15 -5.51 25.70
CA PHE A 260 -10.17 -5.25 24.69
C PHE A 260 -11.42 -4.58 25.29
N LYS A 261 -11.81 -3.42 24.77
CA LYS A 261 -12.94 -2.61 25.27
C LYS A 261 -14.15 -2.55 24.33
N GLY A 262 -14.05 -3.14 23.13
CA GLY A 262 -15.11 -3.13 22.12
C GLY A 262 -16.20 -4.18 22.40
N VAL A 263 -16.99 -4.50 21.38
CA VAL A 263 -18.10 -5.46 21.46
C VAL A 263 -17.60 -6.89 21.35
N VAL A 264 -17.95 -7.75 22.29
CA VAL A 264 -17.72 -9.20 22.23
C VAL A 264 -18.96 -9.89 21.67
N VAL A 265 -18.78 -10.70 20.64
CA VAL A 265 -19.86 -11.40 19.94
C VAL A 265 -19.74 -12.90 20.20
N SER A 266 -20.84 -13.55 20.56
CA SER A 266 -20.88 -15.02 20.66
C SER A 266 -20.82 -15.67 19.28
N GLU A 267 -20.45 -16.94 19.21
CA GLU A 267 -20.82 -17.80 18.08
C GLU A 267 -22.35 -18.00 18.05
N CYS A 268 -22.89 -18.43 16.91
CA CYS A 268 -24.31 -18.73 16.79
C CYS A 268 -24.75 -19.86 17.75
N LEU A 269 -25.69 -19.54 18.64
CA LEU A 269 -26.22 -20.50 19.62
C LEU A 269 -27.18 -21.54 19.01
N GLU A 270 -27.55 -21.38 17.73
CA GLU A 270 -28.28 -22.41 16.97
C GLU A 270 -27.38 -23.49 16.36
N MET A 271 -26.07 -23.45 16.61
CA MET A 271 -25.22 -24.59 16.26
C MET A 271 -25.75 -25.86 16.94
N GLU A 272 -25.94 -26.93 16.17
CA GLU A 272 -26.57 -28.17 16.67
C GLU A 272 -25.83 -28.71 17.90
N ALA A 273 -24.49 -28.66 17.87
CA ALA A 273 -23.63 -29.07 18.98
C ALA A 273 -23.79 -28.24 20.27
N LEU A 274 -24.30 -27.00 20.17
CA LEU A 274 -24.61 -26.13 21.31
C LEU A 274 -26.06 -26.31 21.76
N HIS A 275 -26.99 -26.25 20.81
CA HIS A 275 -28.43 -26.30 21.04
C HIS A 275 -28.85 -27.60 21.74
N GLU A 276 -28.41 -28.75 21.25
CA GLU A 276 -28.82 -30.07 21.77
C GLU A 276 -28.25 -30.35 23.17
N ASN A 277 -27.10 -29.74 23.52
CA ASN A 277 -26.41 -30.01 24.79
C ASN A 277 -26.83 -29.09 25.94
N ILE A 278 -27.16 -27.82 25.66
CA ILE A 278 -27.42 -26.79 26.68
C ILE A 278 -28.84 -26.19 26.56
N GLY A 279 -29.40 -26.12 25.35
CA GLY A 279 -30.58 -25.30 25.06
C GLY A 279 -30.22 -23.82 24.88
N VAL A 280 -31.01 -23.11 24.06
CA VAL A 280 -30.67 -21.74 23.64
C VAL A 280 -30.88 -20.74 24.78
N GLY A 281 -31.94 -20.89 25.57
CA GLY A 281 -32.20 -20.02 26.72
C GLY A 281 -31.05 -20.03 27.72
N GLN A 282 -30.58 -21.22 28.13
CA GLN A 282 -29.48 -21.34 29.09
C GLN A 282 -28.13 -20.90 28.47
N ALA A 283 -27.85 -21.25 27.21
CA ALA A 283 -26.64 -20.82 26.53
C ALA A 283 -26.57 -19.29 26.40
N THR A 284 -27.70 -18.61 26.21
CA THR A 284 -27.80 -17.15 26.18
C THR A 284 -27.36 -16.53 27.51
N VAL A 285 -27.86 -17.06 28.62
CA VAL A 285 -27.49 -16.62 29.97
C VAL A 285 -25.99 -16.82 30.21
N MET A 286 -25.46 -17.99 29.85
CA MET A 286 -24.03 -18.32 29.98
C MET A 286 -23.13 -17.42 29.12
N ALA A 287 -23.55 -17.08 27.90
CA ALA A 287 -22.79 -16.21 27.01
C ALA A 287 -22.68 -14.79 27.58
N LEU A 288 -23.78 -14.24 28.10
CA LEU A 288 -23.80 -12.92 28.73
C LEU A 288 -23.00 -12.92 30.04
N ASP A 289 -23.16 -13.94 30.89
CA ASP A 289 -22.39 -14.09 32.14
C ASP A 289 -20.88 -14.16 31.86
N ALA A 290 -20.47 -14.88 30.81
CA ALA A 290 -19.09 -14.93 30.36
C ALA A 290 -18.56 -13.61 29.80
N GLY A 291 -19.43 -12.63 29.49
CA GLY A 291 -19.05 -11.28 29.03
C GLY A 291 -19.28 -11.01 27.54
N CYS A 292 -20.11 -11.78 26.84
CA CYS A 292 -20.56 -11.44 25.49
C CYS A 292 -21.52 -10.24 25.53
N ASP A 293 -21.37 -9.29 24.61
CA ASP A 293 -22.29 -8.14 24.48
C ASP A 293 -23.31 -8.31 23.33
N GLN A 294 -23.01 -9.19 22.36
CA GLN A 294 -23.87 -9.53 21.23
C GLN A 294 -24.02 -11.05 21.13
N ILE A 295 -25.25 -11.56 21.27
CA ILE A 295 -25.56 -12.99 21.24
C ILE A 295 -26.26 -13.33 19.93
N ILE A 296 -25.68 -14.27 19.18
CA ILE A 296 -26.16 -14.64 17.84
C ILE A 296 -27.20 -15.77 17.91
N VAL A 297 -28.40 -15.53 17.37
CA VAL A 297 -29.46 -16.54 17.15
C VAL A 297 -30.05 -16.36 15.74
N CYS A 298 -29.53 -17.10 14.77
CA CYS A 298 -29.59 -16.72 13.35
C CYS A 298 -30.92 -16.92 12.61
N ARG A 299 -31.77 -17.91 12.92
CA ARG A 299 -32.80 -18.39 11.98
C ARG A 299 -34.16 -18.67 12.60
N SER A 300 -34.21 -19.39 13.71
CA SER A 300 -35.46 -19.94 14.23
C SER A 300 -36.15 -18.93 15.13
N PHE A 301 -37.30 -18.43 14.69
CA PHE A 301 -38.10 -17.49 15.48
C PHE A 301 -38.46 -18.05 16.86
N THR A 302 -38.74 -19.35 16.96
CA THR A 302 -38.99 -20.02 18.24
C THR A 302 -37.77 -19.97 19.17
N LEU A 303 -36.57 -20.26 18.65
CA LEU A 303 -35.34 -20.22 19.46
C LEU A 303 -34.94 -18.78 19.82
N GLN A 304 -35.23 -17.83 18.94
CA GLN A 304 -35.04 -16.40 19.21
C GLN A 304 -35.92 -15.93 20.37
N GLN A 305 -37.19 -16.33 20.40
CA GLN A 305 -38.09 -16.05 21.52
C GLN A 305 -37.64 -16.77 22.80
N GLU A 306 -37.20 -18.02 22.70
CA GLU A 306 -36.63 -18.78 23.83
C GLU A 306 -35.41 -18.07 24.43
N ALA A 307 -34.50 -17.54 23.60
CA ALA A 307 -33.32 -16.78 24.04
C ALA A 307 -33.71 -15.54 24.85
N ILE A 308 -34.65 -14.74 24.32
CA ILE A 308 -35.15 -13.52 24.97
C ILE A 308 -35.82 -13.86 26.31
N GLN A 309 -36.69 -14.87 26.33
CA GLN A 309 -37.38 -15.32 27.54
C GLN A 309 -36.40 -15.86 28.57
N GLY A 310 -35.40 -16.64 28.14
CA GLY A 310 -34.36 -17.18 29.01
C GLY A 310 -33.58 -16.08 29.71
N LEU A 311 -33.17 -15.03 28.99
CA LEU A 311 -32.48 -13.89 29.57
C LEU A 311 -33.39 -13.08 30.52
N GLN A 312 -34.66 -12.86 30.16
CA GLN A 312 -35.62 -12.18 31.02
C GLN A 312 -35.79 -12.91 32.35
N ILE A 313 -36.00 -14.23 32.32
CA ILE A 313 -36.12 -15.07 33.52
C ILE A 313 -34.84 -15.01 34.37
N ALA A 314 -33.66 -15.02 33.74
CA ALA A 314 -32.39 -14.94 34.47
C ALA A 314 -32.20 -13.59 35.18
N VAL A 315 -32.66 -12.49 34.58
CA VAL A 315 -32.66 -11.17 35.22
C VAL A 315 -33.66 -11.11 36.36
N ASP A 316 -34.88 -11.61 36.15
CA ASP A 316 -35.94 -11.60 37.17
C ASP A 316 -35.59 -12.49 38.37
N SER A 317 -34.86 -13.58 38.14
CA SER A 317 -34.33 -14.48 39.17
C SER A 317 -32.98 -14.05 39.74
N THR A 318 -32.44 -12.90 39.33
CA THR A 318 -31.16 -12.34 39.78
C THR A 318 -29.91 -13.18 39.48
N ILE A 319 -30.01 -14.16 38.58
CA ILE A 319 -28.87 -14.91 38.04
C ILE A 319 -27.98 -13.97 37.22
N ILE A 320 -28.61 -13.08 36.44
CA ILE A 320 -27.93 -11.99 35.72
C ILE A 320 -28.38 -10.66 36.34
N SER A 321 -27.42 -9.79 36.64
CA SER A 321 -27.75 -8.44 37.14
C SER A 321 -28.22 -7.52 36.01
N ARG A 322 -29.08 -6.54 36.32
CA ARG A 322 -29.52 -5.52 35.35
C ARG A 322 -28.34 -4.70 34.84
N GLU A 323 -27.36 -4.47 35.70
CA GLU A 323 -26.12 -3.76 35.41
C GLU A 323 -25.30 -4.47 34.33
N MET A 324 -25.20 -5.81 34.38
CA MET A 324 -24.50 -6.59 33.35
C MET A 324 -25.14 -6.43 31.97
N VAL A 325 -26.47 -6.47 31.89
CA VAL A 325 -27.20 -6.24 30.62
C VAL A 325 -26.98 -4.81 30.13
N ALA A 326 -27.06 -3.82 31.03
CA ALA A 326 -26.86 -2.41 30.69
C ALA A 326 -25.41 -2.13 30.22
N GLU A 327 -24.41 -2.78 30.81
CA GLU A 327 -23.01 -2.66 30.36
C GLU A 327 -22.81 -3.22 28.95
N ALA A 328 -23.37 -4.40 28.67
CA ALA A 328 -23.35 -4.98 27.32
C ALA A 328 -24.02 -4.05 26.30
N ALA A 329 -25.25 -3.60 26.62
CA ALA A 329 -25.99 -2.66 25.79
C ALA A 329 -25.24 -1.32 25.57
N ALA A 330 -24.52 -0.83 26.58
CA ALA A 330 -23.72 0.39 26.49
C ALA A 330 -22.55 0.25 25.50
N ARG A 331 -21.85 -0.90 25.46
CA ARG A 331 -20.78 -1.14 24.48
C ARG A 331 -21.33 -1.22 23.06
N VAL A 332 -22.47 -1.90 22.88
CA VAL A 332 -23.18 -1.97 21.60
C VAL A 332 -23.61 -0.58 21.13
N LYS A 333 -24.17 0.22 22.04
CA LYS A 333 -24.54 1.62 21.79
C LYS A 333 -23.34 2.47 21.38
N ALA A 334 -22.20 2.33 22.04
CA ALA A 334 -20.97 3.04 21.68
C ALA A 334 -20.50 2.67 20.26
N MET A 335 -20.60 1.39 19.89
CA MET A 335 -20.29 0.95 18.52
C MET A 335 -21.28 1.53 17.50
N LYS A 336 -22.58 1.55 17.80
CA LYS A 336 -23.60 2.20 16.96
C LYS A 336 -23.28 3.68 16.74
N GLN A 337 -22.98 4.42 17.80
CA GLN A 337 -22.62 5.84 17.72
C GLN A 337 -21.37 6.09 16.85
N LYS A 338 -20.40 5.18 16.89
CA LYS A 338 -19.16 5.26 16.09
C LYS A 338 -19.39 4.97 14.61
N ARG A 339 -20.36 4.11 14.26
CA ARG A 339 -20.45 3.46 12.94
C ARG A 339 -21.74 3.74 12.16
N THR A 340 -22.77 4.29 12.77
CA THR A 340 -24.02 4.56 12.06
C THR A 340 -24.81 5.74 12.67
N SER A 341 -25.69 6.32 11.86
CA SER A 341 -26.60 7.39 12.24
C SER A 341 -27.90 7.27 11.44
N TRP A 342 -29.00 7.84 11.94
CA TRP A 342 -30.28 7.81 11.22
C TRP A 342 -30.19 8.47 9.85
N GLN A 343 -29.36 9.51 9.70
CA GLN A 343 -29.12 10.15 8.41
C GLN A 343 -28.51 9.17 7.40
N GLN A 344 -27.48 8.42 7.80
CA GLN A 344 -26.84 7.43 6.94
C GLN A 344 -27.74 6.22 6.66
N ALA A 345 -28.40 5.69 7.69
CA ALA A 345 -29.19 4.47 7.60
C ALA A 345 -30.46 4.61 6.74
N LEU A 346 -31.09 5.79 6.75
CA LEU A 346 -32.29 6.08 5.95
C LEU A 346 -31.98 6.65 4.57
N ASN A 347 -30.72 7.04 4.31
CA ASN A 347 -30.28 7.56 3.02
C ASN A 347 -29.00 6.84 2.56
N PRO A 348 -29.06 5.51 2.34
CA PRO A 348 -27.92 4.80 1.77
C PRO A 348 -27.63 5.33 0.35
N PRO A 349 -26.35 5.41 -0.08
CA PRO A 349 -25.98 5.86 -1.43
C PRO A 349 -26.70 5.12 -2.56
N GLY A 350 -27.01 3.84 -2.34
CA GLY A 350 -27.77 3.01 -3.28
C GLY A 350 -27.00 2.65 -4.54
N VAL A 351 -27.75 2.17 -5.53
CA VAL A 351 -27.19 1.57 -6.76
C VAL A 351 -26.54 2.61 -7.68
N ASP A 352 -27.02 3.85 -7.69
CA ASP A 352 -26.43 4.92 -8.50
C ASP A 352 -24.95 5.16 -8.13
N TYR A 353 -24.62 5.12 -6.83
CA TYR A 353 -23.24 5.24 -6.38
C TYR A 353 -22.42 3.99 -6.68
N LEU A 354 -23.02 2.80 -6.58
CA LEU A 354 -22.35 1.55 -6.97
C LEU A 354 -21.97 1.56 -8.46
N SER A 355 -22.83 2.08 -9.34
CA SER A 355 -22.52 2.23 -10.76
C SER A 355 -21.33 3.17 -11.02
N ILE A 356 -21.11 4.16 -10.15
CA ILE A 356 -19.94 5.05 -10.23
C ILE A 356 -18.66 4.31 -9.78
N LEU A 357 -18.76 3.44 -8.77
CA LEU A 357 -17.62 2.69 -8.23
C LEU A 357 -17.18 1.51 -9.12
N GLU A 358 -18.13 0.87 -9.80
CA GLU A 358 -17.94 -0.39 -10.56
C GLU A 358 -16.67 -0.42 -11.40
N PRO A 359 -16.35 0.59 -12.25
CA PRO A 359 -15.20 0.49 -13.14
C PRO A 359 -13.87 0.40 -12.37
N SER A 360 -13.74 1.21 -11.31
CA SER A 360 -12.54 1.26 -10.48
C SER A 360 -12.37 0.00 -9.63
N HIS A 361 -13.48 -0.53 -9.11
CA HIS A 361 -13.48 -1.74 -8.29
C HIS A 361 -13.23 -3.00 -9.12
N LYS A 362 -13.72 -3.02 -10.36
CA LYS A 362 -13.39 -4.07 -11.34
C LYS A 362 -11.91 -4.09 -11.69
N GLU A 363 -11.30 -2.94 -11.95
CA GLU A 363 -9.86 -2.85 -12.18
C GLU A 363 -9.06 -3.30 -10.94
N LEU A 364 -9.47 -2.87 -9.75
CA LEU A 364 -8.88 -3.30 -8.48
C LEU A 364 -8.97 -4.82 -8.29
N SER A 365 -10.14 -5.42 -8.56
CA SER A 365 -10.36 -6.88 -8.48
C SER A 365 -9.42 -7.63 -9.42
N VAL A 366 -9.35 -7.22 -10.70
CA VAL A 366 -8.44 -7.83 -11.69
C VAL A 366 -6.98 -7.70 -11.23
N ARG A 367 -6.57 -6.52 -10.77
CA ARG A 367 -5.21 -6.28 -10.27
C ARG A 367 -4.89 -7.17 -9.06
N ALA A 368 -5.84 -7.37 -8.15
CA ALA A 368 -5.66 -8.19 -6.96
C ALA A 368 -5.54 -9.68 -7.31
N TYR A 369 -6.39 -10.20 -8.20
CA TYR A 369 -6.29 -11.58 -8.68
C TYR A 369 -5.00 -11.81 -9.50
N GLU A 370 -4.61 -10.89 -10.39
CA GLU A 370 -3.34 -11.01 -11.11
C GLU A 370 -2.12 -10.98 -10.17
N ALA A 371 -2.20 -10.24 -9.07
CA ALA A 371 -1.14 -10.18 -8.06
C ALA A 371 -1.10 -11.43 -7.15
N SER A 372 -2.21 -12.15 -6.98
CA SER A 372 -2.28 -13.30 -6.08
C SER A 372 -1.74 -14.59 -6.70
N ILE A 373 -1.83 -14.76 -8.03
CA ILE A 373 -1.38 -15.99 -8.69
C ILE A 373 0.09 -16.29 -8.36
N THR A 374 0.31 -17.48 -7.80
CA THR A 374 1.60 -17.91 -7.26
C THR A 374 2.09 -19.14 -8.02
N VAL A 375 3.25 -19.03 -8.65
CA VAL A 375 4.00 -20.19 -9.14
C VAL A 375 4.91 -20.65 -8.01
N VAL A 376 4.50 -21.70 -7.31
CA VAL A 376 5.26 -22.22 -6.14
C VAL A 376 6.56 -22.86 -6.60
N ARG A 377 6.52 -23.57 -7.74
CA ARG A 377 7.68 -24.19 -8.40
C ARG A 377 7.37 -24.49 -9.86
N ASP A 378 8.40 -24.46 -10.67
CA ASP A 378 8.35 -24.82 -12.09
C ASP A 378 9.70 -25.42 -12.53
N GLU A 379 9.98 -26.64 -12.08
CA GLU A 379 11.29 -27.29 -12.25
C GLU A 379 11.70 -27.44 -13.73
N ASN A 380 10.74 -27.75 -14.59
CA ASN A 380 10.94 -27.98 -16.02
C ASN A 380 10.70 -26.73 -16.88
N ARG A 381 10.46 -25.56 -16.27
CA ARG A 381 10.16 -24.29 -16.97
C ARG A 381 9.02 -24.44 -17.98
N LEU A 382 7.93 -25.07 -17.54
CA LEU A 382 6.75 -25.30 -18.38
C LEU A 382 5.92 -24.04 -18.58
N ILE A 383 6.09 -23.03 -17.73
CA ILE A 383 5.40 -21.75 -17.82
C ILE A 383 6.39 -20.70 -18.36
N PRO A 384 6.07 -19.99 -19.46
CA PRO A 384 4.78 -19.99 -20.15
C PRO A 384 4.55 -21.16 -21.14
N LEU A 385 3.29 -21.57 -21.27
CA LEU A 385 2.85 -22.51 -22.30
C LEU A 385 2.94 -21.90 -23.70
N PRO A 386 3.19 -22.72 -24.73
CA PRO A 386 3.25 -22.26 -26.12
C PRO A 386 1.88 -21.77 -26.60
N THR A 387 1.85 -20.61 -27.24
CA THR A 387 0.65 -19.97 -27.81
C THR A 387 0.27 -20.48 -29.21
N ARG A 388 1.19 -21.19 -29.86
CA ARG A 388 0.99 -21.90 -31.14
C ARG A 388 1.72 -23.24 -31.09
N PRO A 389 1.12 -24.27 -30.51
CA PRO A 389 1.76 -25.57 -30.45
C PRO A 389 1.76 -26.25 -31.83
N LYS A 390 2.59 -27.28 -31.98
CA LYS A 390 2.68 -28.07 -33.23
C LYS A 390 1.36 -28.78 -33.53
N GLU A 391 1.10 -29.12 -34.80
CA GLU A 391 -0.06 -29.93 -35.18
C GLU A 391 -0.14 -31.22 -34.36
N GLY A 392 -1.34 -31.54 -33.85
CA GLY A 392 -1.57 -32.71 -33.00
C GLY A 392 -1.18 -32.56 -31.52
N TYR A 393 -0.91 -31.34 -31.04
CA TYR A 393 -0.67 -31.07 -29.63
C TYR A 393 -1.97 -30.91 -28.85
N ASP A 394 -2.35 -31.97 -28.13
CA ASP A 394 -3.54 -32.00 -27.28
C ASP A 394 -3.19 -31.73 -25.81
N ILE A 395 -3.97 -30.88 -25.14
CA ILE A 395 -3.87 -30.63 -23.70
C ILE A 395 -5.01 -31.35 -22.99
N LEU A 396 -4.70 -32.24 -22.05
CA LEU A 396 -5.67 -32.88 -21.17
C LEU A 396 -5.84 -32.08 -19.88
N LEU A 397 -7.06 -31.61 -19.63
CA LEU A 397 -7.49 -30.97 -18.39
C LEU A 397 -8.24 -31.98 -17.53
N LEU A 398 -7.69 -32.31 -16.36
CA LEU A 398 -8.31 -33.19 -15.36
C LEU A 398 -8.77 -32.35 -14.16
N THR A 399 -10.07 -32.33 -13.88
CA THR A 399 -10.65 -31.45 -12.84
C THR A 399 -11.43 -32.22 -11.78
N PRO A 400 -11.40 -31.79 -10.50
CA PRO A 400 -12.24 -32.38 -9.47
C PRO A 400 -13.67 -31.85 -9.61
N LEU A 401 -14.62 -32.54 -8.98
CA LEU A 401 -15.98 -32.02 -8.82
C LEU A 401 -16.04 -31.13 -7.57
N VAL A 402 -16.36 -29.86 -7.76
CA VAL A 402 -16.51 -28.87 -6.67
C VAL A 402 -17.87 -28.20 -6.73
N LYS A 403 -18.35 -27.71 -5.58
CA LYS A 403 -19.50 -26.81 -5.55
C LYS A 403 -19.04 -25.43 -6.06
N PRO A 404 -19.79 -24.80 -6.99
CA PRO A 404 -19.47 -23.46 -7.44
C PRO A 404 -19.62 -22.44 -6.31
N LEU A 405 -18.79 -21.39 -6.33
CA LEU A 405 -18.93 -20.26 -5.41
C LEU A 405 -20.17 -19.43 -5.75
N PRO A 406 -20.79 -18.71 -4.79
CA PRO A 406 -21.97 -17.89 -5.04
C PRO A 406 -21.83 -16.93 -6.22
N ALA A 407 -20.71 -16.22 -6.32
CA ALA A 407 -20.44 -15.31 -7.45
C ALA A 407 -20.34 -16.04 -8.80
N SER A 408 -19.72 -17.22 -8.83
CA SER A 408 -19.62 -18.05 -10.05
C SER A 408 -21.00 -18.57 -10.49
N LEU A 409 -21.88 -18.89 -9.54
CA LEU A 409 -23.26 -19.30 -9.84
C LEU A 409 -24.04 -18.19 -10.53
N LEU A 410 -23.91 -16.95 -10.05
CA LEU A 410 -24.59 -15.79 -10.62
C LEU A 410 -24.12 -15.51 -12.05
N ALA A 411 -22.80 -15.48 -12.28
CA ALA A 411 -22.24 -15.28 -13.62
C ALA A 411 -22.74 -16.32 -14.64
N GLN A 412 -22.78 -17.60 -14.23
CA GLN A 412 -23.31 -18.68 -15.07
C GLN A 412 -24.80 -18.52 -15.37
N ALA A 413 -25.60 -18.07 -14.39
CA ALA A 413 -27.02 -17.84 -14.58
C ALA A 413 -27.28 -16.70 -15.58
N GLU A 414 -26.47 -15.64 -15.57
CA GLU A 414 -26.57 -14.54 -16.52
C GLU A 414 -26.19 -14.95 -17.94
N GLU A 415 -25.09 -15.71 -18.10
CA GLU A 415 -24.66 -16.21 -19.41
C GLU A 415 -25.74 -17.10 -20.05
N LEU A 416 -26.38 -17.96 -19.25
CA LEU A 416 -27.50 -18.78 -19.69
C LEU A 416 -28.71 -17.92 -20.11
N ASN A 417 -29.06 -16.92 -19.32
CA ASN A 417 -30.16 -15.99 -19.63
C ASN A 417 -29.88 -15.17 -20.90
N ALA A 418 -28.64 -14.73 -21.11
CA ALA A 418 -28.23 -14.03 -22.32
C ALA A 418 -28.34 -14.93 -23.56
N SER A 419 -27.92 -16.20 -23.42
CA SER A 419 -28.02 -17.21 -24.49
C SER A 419 -29.48 -17.52 -24.86
N LEU A 420 -30.35 -17.68 -23.86
CA LEU A 420 -31.79 -17.92 -24.08
C LEU A 420 -32.49 -16.72 -24.73
N LYS A 421 -32.12 -15.48 -24.37
CA LYS A 421 -32.62 -14.26 -25.05
C LYS A 421 -32.16 -14.16 -26.51
N LEU A 422 -30.97 -14.66 -26.81
CA LEU A 422 -30.43 -14.76 -28.18
C LEU A 422 -31.13 -15.84 -29.00
N GLU A 423 -31.53 -16.96 -28.37
CA GLU A 423 -32.29 -18.03 -29.01
C GLU A 423 -33.76 -17.67 -29.23
N SER A 424 -34.42 -16.98 -28.28
CA SER A 424 -35.79 -16.49 -28.45
C SER A 424 -35.93 -15.45 -29.57
N ASN A 425 -34.87 -14.69 -29.84
CA ASN A 425 -34.82 -13.74 -30.97
C ASN A 425 -34.52 -14.42 -32.32
N ARG A 426 -34.21 -15.73 -32.35
CA ARG A 426 -33.97 -16.50 -33.59
C ARG A 426 -35.16 -17.37 -34.00
N SER A 427 -36.21 -17.48 -33.17
CA SER A 427 -37.34 -18.39 -33.40
C SER A 427 -38.62 -17.72 -33.95
N ASP A 428 -38.51 -16.61 -34.68
CA ASP A 428 -39.67 -15.87 -35.22
C ASP A 428 -39.81 -15.96 -36.75
N SER A 429 -39.52 -17.14 -37.33
CA SER A 429 -39.82 -17.42 -38.74
C SER A 429 -40.10 -18.89 -39.05
N SER A 430 -41.29 -19.39 -38.67
CA SER A 430 -42.03 -20.42 -39.42
C SER A 430 -43.45 -20.64 -38.85
N PRO A 431 -44.51 -20.73 -39.68
CA PRO A 431 -45.87 -20.99 -39.21
C PRO A 431 -46.24 -22.46 -39.38
N THR A 432 -46.75 -23.11 -38.32
CA THR A 432 -48.01 -23.90 -38.27
C THR A 432 -48.04 -24.90 -37.08
N PRO A 433 -49.24 -25.30 -36.61
CA PRO A 433 -49.51 -25.59 -35.20
C PRO A 433 -49.73 -27.07 -34.90
N THR A 434 -49.60 -27.48 -33.63
CA THR A 434 -50.54 -28.42 -32.96
C THR A 434 -50.30 -28.53 -31.45
N SER A 435 -51.37 -28.27 -30.70
CA SER A 435 -51.75 -28.76 -29.36
C SER A 435 -50.66 -29.06 -28.31
N SER A 436 -50.62 -28.25 -27.25
CA SER A 436 -51.31 -28.48 -25.97
C SER A 436 -50.65 -27.63 -24.89
N VAL A 437 -51.44 -26.73 -24.30
CA VAL A 437 -51.04 -25.88 -23.19
C VAL A 437 -50.93 -26.74 -21.93
N PRO A 438 -49.89 -26.55 -21.12
CA PRO A 438 -50.16 -26.06 -19.77
C PRO A 438 -49.32 -24.82 -19.43
N THR A 439 -50.07 -23.77 -19.06
CA THR A 439 -49.80 -22.77 -18.02
C THR A 439 -48.48 -21.98 -18.04
N ARG A 440 -48.66 -20.65 -18.09
CA ARG A 440 -47.68 -19.58 -17.84
C ARG A 440 -46.61 -19.98 -16.81
N PRO A 441 -45.32 -19.71 -17.05
CA PRO A 441 -44.31 -19.83 -16.01
C PRO A 441 -44.54 -18.73 -14.98
N ASP A 442 -44.91 -19.11 -13.75
CA ASP A 442 -44.80 -18.23 -12.60
C ASP A 442 -43.36 -17.72 -12.50
N HIS A 443 -43.19 -16.40 -12.46
CA HIS A 443 -41.90 -15.73 -12.22
C HIS A 443 -41.43 -15.90 -10.77
N LYS A 444 -41.36 -17.14 -10.26
CA LYS A 444 -40.57 -17.47 -9.08
C LYS A 444 -39.11 -17.22 -9.44
N SER A 445 -38.50 -16.22 -8.81
CA SER A 445 -37.07 -15.93 -8.88
C SER A 445 -36.28 -17.24 -8.87
N LEU A 446 -35.54 -17.52 -9.95
CA LEU A 446 -34.79 -18.77 -10.12
C LEU A 446 -33.86 -19.03 -8.92
N LEU A 447 -33.34 -17.98 -8.28
CA LEU A 447 -32.59 -18.06 -7.01
C LEU A 447 -33.36 -18.78 -5.89
N SER A 448 -34.68 -18.59 -5.78
CA SER A 448 -35.49 -19.26 -4.76
C SER A 448 -35.69 -20.77 -5.01
N SER A 449 -35.62 -21.22 -6.27
CA SER A 449 -35.63 -22.66 -6.58
C SER A 449 -34.23 -23.29 -6.48
N PHE A 450 -33.17 -22.49 -6.43
CA PHE A 450 -31.79 -22.97 -6.24
C PHE A 450 -31.43 -23.18 -4.76
N LEU A 451 -32.15 -22.51 -3.84
CA LEU A 451 -31.92 -22.57 -2.39
C LEU A 451 -32.76 -23.62 -1.65
N SER A 452 -33.66 -24.34 -2.33
CA SER A 452 -34.35 -25.48 -1.72
C SER A 452 -33.40 -26.69 -1.63
N ASP A 453 -32.91 -26.94 -0.42
CA ASP A 453 -32.08 -28.08 -0.03
C ASP A 453 -32.83 -29.41 -0.23
N LYS A 454 -32.56 -30.11 -1.34
CA LYS A 454 -32.38 -31.57 -1.44
C LYS A 454 -32.31 -32.09 -2.89
N ASP A 455 -32.92 -31.40 -3.86
CA ASP A 455 -33.17 -32.00 -5.19
C ASP A 455 -32.33 -31.45 -6.37
N ARG A 456 -31.19 -30.78 -6.12
CA ARG A 456 -30.31 -30.21 -7.19
C ARG A 456 -28.86 -30.68 -7.18
N VAL A 457 -28.55 -31.78 -6.49
CA VAL A 457 -27.22 -32.45 -6.44
C VAL A 457 -26.72 -32.94 -7.83
N LEU A 458 -27.52 -32.78 -8.88
CA LEU A 458 -27.27 -33.24 -10.25
C LEU A 458 -26.84 -32.14 -11.26
N MET A 459 -26.36 -30.98 -10.82
CA MET A 459 -25.57 -30.10 -11.68
C MET A 459 -24.09 -30.44 -11.48
N THR A 460 -23.52 -31.18 -12.43
CA THR A 460 -22.19 -31.79 -12.33
C THR A 460 -21.09 -30.74 -12.14
N GLY A 461 -20.22 -30.91 -11.15
CA GLY A 461 -19.09 -30.01 -10.86
C GLY A 461 -18.12 -29.77 -12.03
N GLU A 462 -18.28 -30.49 -13.14
CA GLU A 462 -17.58 -30.29 -14.41
C GLU A 462 -17.77 -28.89 -15.01
N VAL A 463 -18.94 -28.27 -14.78
CA VAL A 463 -19.25 -26.94 -15.33
C VAL A 463 -18.32 -25.85 -14.79
N VAL A 464 -17.85 -25.98 -13.53
CA VAL A 464 -17.01 -24.97 -12.85
C VAL A 464 -15.71 -24.70 -13.61
N PHE A 465 -15.07 -25.75 -14.12
CA PHE A 465 -13.78 -25.64 -14.81
C PHE A 465 -13.88 -25.69 -16.33
N ARG A 466 -15.10 -25.77 -16.88
CA ARG A 466 -15.33 -25.72 -18.32
C ARG A 466 -14.78 -24.43 -18.94
N GLU A 467 -14.93 -23.31 -18.24
CA GLU A 467 -14.41 -22.02 -18.72
C GLU A 467 -12.88 -21.94 -18.68
N LEU A 468 -12.23 -22.61 -17.71
CA LEU A 468 -10.79 -22.77 -17.71
C LEU A 468 -10.34 -23.51 -18.99
N GLY A 469 -11.00 -24.62 -19.33
CA GLY A 469 -10.73 -25.36 -20.56
C GLY A 469 -10.90 -24.50 -21.82
N ARG A 470 -12.00 -23.76 -21.93
CA ARG A 470 -12.26 -22.83 -23.04
C ARG A 470 -11.20 -21.73 -23.14
N SER A 471 -10.82 -21.13 -22.01
CA SER A 471 -9.84 -20.04 -21.97
C SER A 471 -8.42 -20.51 -22.32
N ILE A 472 -8.04 -21.72 -21.92
CA ILE A 472 -6.79 -22.36 -22.35
C ILE A 472 -6.84 -22.64 -23.87
N GLY A 473 -7.94 -23.20 -24.37
CA GLY A 473 -8.14 -23.45 -25.81
C GLY A 473 -8.03 -22.18 -26.66
N ARG A 474 -8.70 -21.10 -26.25
CA ARG A 474 -8.62 -19.78 -26.90
C ARG A 474 -7.20 -19.20 -26.92
N SER A 475 -6.41 -19.42 -25.86
CA SER A 475 -5.06 -18.85 -25.73
C SER A 475 -3.97 -19.68 -26.41
N SER A 476 -4.15 -21.00 -26.51
CA SER A 476 -3.19 -21.93 -27.13
C SER A 476 -3.49 -22.26 -28.59
N GLY A 477 -4.76 -22.21 -29.01
CA GLY A 477 -5.19 -22.84 -30.26
C GLY A 477 -5.12 -24.38 -30.27
N ALA A 478 -4.78 -25.00 -29.13
CA ALA A 478 -4.72 -26.45 -28.99
C ALA A 478 -6.12 -27.05 -28.79
N ARG A 479 -6.29 -28.32 -29.16
CA ARG A 479 -7.47 -29.08 -28.78
C ARG A 479 -7.37 -29.44 -27.29
N ILE A 480 -8.43 -29.11 -26.55
CA ILE A 480 -8.52 -29.37 -25.10
C ILE A 480 -9.39 -30.60 -24.89
N LEU A 481 -8.81 -31.62 -24.27
CA LEU A 481 -9.51 -32.79 -23.77
C LEU A 481 -9.84 -32.51 -22.31
N HIS A 482 -11.12 -32.51 -21.91
CA HIS A 482 -11.53 -32.23 -20.52
C HIS A 482 -12.25 -33.45 -19.96
N SER A 483 -11.84 -33.90 -18.78
CA SER A 483 -12.54 -34.95 -18.03
C SER A 483 -12.48 -34.69 -16.54
N SER A 484 -13.58 -34.97 -15.85
CA SER A 484 -13.65 -34.86 -14.39
C SER A 484 -13.28 -36.17 -13.69
N TYR A 485 -12.55 -36.09 -12.58
CA TYR A 485 -12.17 -37.24 -11.76
C TYR A 485 -12.84 -37.21 -10.38
N THR A 486 -13.01 -38.40 -9.78
CA THR A 486 -13.74 -38.61 -8.53
C THR A 486 -12.99 -39.59 -7.62
N ALA A 487 -13.55 -39.89 -6.45
CA ALA A 487 -13.02 -40.90 -5.54
C ALA A 487 -12.98 -42.33 -6.14
N SER A 488 -13.62 -42.56 -7.30
CA SER A 488 -13.54 -43.82 -8.06
C SER A 488 -12.16 -44.06 -8.69
N GLY A 489 -11.25 -43.09 -8.62
CA GLY A 489 -9.88 -43.23 -9.12
C GLY A 489 -9.77 -43.13 -10.64
N ILE A 490 -8.74 -43.79 -11.20
CA ILE A 490 -8.47 -43.82 -12.64
C ILE A 490 -9.39 -44.84 -13.31
N ARG A 491 -10.04 -44.41 -14.39
CA ARG A 491 -10.95 -45.22 -15.21
C ARG A 491 -10.30 -45.43 -16.58
N PRO A 492 -10.69 -46.45 -17.36
CA PRO A 492 -10.15 -46.66 -18.71
C PRO A 492 -10.23 -45.42 -19.62
N VAL A 493 -11.28 -44.61 -19.46
CA VAL A 493 -11.40 -43.31 -20.17
C VAL A 493 -10.25 -42.35 -19.82
N HIS A 494 -9.84 -42.29 -18.55
CA HIS A 494 -8.72 -41.44 -18.13
C HIS A 494 -7.41 -41.96 -18.73
N GLU A 495 -7.17 -43.28 -18.73
CA GLU A 495 -5.98 -43.90 -19.31
C GLU A 495 -5.86 -43.57 -20.81
N ASN A 496 -6.94 -43.76 -21.57
CA ASN A 496 -6.99 -43.45 -22.99
C ASN A 496 -6.72 -41.96 -23.27
N LEU A 497 -7.31 -41.07 -22.47
CA LEU A 497 -7.09 -39.62 -22.59
C LEU A 497 -5.64 -39.24 -22.24
N ILE A 498 -5.08 -39.84 -21.19
CA ILE A 498 -3.71 -39.63 -20.77
C ILE A 498 -2.77 -40.08 -21.87
N GLU A 499 -3.00 -41.23 -22.51
CA GLU A 499 -2.21 -41.75 -23.63
C GLU A 499 -2.26 -40.84 -24.86
N ALA A 500 -3.44 -40.30 -25.19
CA ALA A 500 -3.63 -39.40 -26.32
C ALA A 500 -2.98 -38.02 -26.14
N ALA A 501 -2.98 -37.49 -24.90
CA ALA A 501 -2.57 -36.12 -24.62
C ALA A 501 -1.05 -35.89 -24.75
N SER A 502 -0.67 -34.68 -25.17
CA SER A 502 0.72 -34.21 -25.21
C SER A 502 1.18 -33.58 -23.89
N MET A 503 0.25 -32.96 -23.18
CA MET A 503 0.46 -32.33 -21.87
C MET A 503 -0.77 -32.53 -21.00
N ILE A 504 -0.56 -32.61 -19.69
CA ILE A 504 -1.63 -32.83 -18.72
C ILE A 504 -1.64 -31.68 -17.72
N ILE A 505 -2.81 -31.10 -17.48
CA ILE A 505 -3.08 -30.12 -16.43
C ILE A 505 -4.03 -30.78 -15.44
N VAL A 506 -3.60 -30.95 -14.20
CA VAL A 506 -4.43 -31.49 -13.11
C VAL A 506 -4.82 -30.34 -12.19
N VAL A 507 -6.12 -30.10 -12.06
CA VAL A 507 -6.66 -29.14 -11.09
C VAL A 507 -6.95 -29.87 -9.79
N THR A 508 -6.74 -29.21 -8.66
CA THR A 508 -7.02 -29.73 -7.32
C THR A 508 -7.70 -28.66 -6.47
N ALA A 509 -8.60 -29.08 -5.59
CA ALA A 509 -9.30 -28.23 -4.65
C ALA A 509 -9.34 -28.93 -3.29
N ASP A 510 -8.48 -28.46 -2.38
CA ASP A 510 -8.35 -28.99 -1.01
C ASP A 510 -8.01 -30.49 -1.01
N ALA A 511 -7.02 -30.90 -1.81
CA ALA A 511 -6.56 -32.29 -1.91
C ALA A 511 -6.06 -32.86 -0.58
N ASN A 512 -5.56 -32.01 0.33
CA ASN A 512 -5.20 -32.46 1.69
C ASN A 512 -6.41 -32.95 2.49
N GLN A 513 -7.58 -32.35 2.28
CA GLN A 513 -8.84 -32.78 2.89
C GLN A 513 -9.47 -33.92 2.07
N ASN A 514 -9.34 -33.84 0.75
CA ASN A 514 -9.86 -34.80 -0.21
C ASN A 514 -8.75 -35.75 -0.68
N ARG A 515 -8.33 -36.69 0.17
CA ARG A 515 -7.18 -37.58 -0.08
C ARG A 515 -7.20 -38.32 -1.42
N TYR A 516 -8.37 -38.58 -1.99
CA TYR A 516 -8.49 -39.18 -3.31
C TYR A 516 -7.89 -38.27 -4.41
N GLN A 517 -8.05 -36.94 -4.32
CA GLN A 517 -7.45 -35.99 -5.27
C GLN A 517 -5.91 -36.02 -5.15
N TYR A 518 -5.41 -36.09 -3.91
CA TYR A 518 -3.98 -36.18 -3.65
C TYR A 518 -3.38 -37.46 -4.28
N GLY A 519 -3.98 -38.62 -4.00
CA GLY A 519 -3.57 -39.90 -4.56
C GLY A 519 -3.67 -39.96 -6.09
N PHE A 520 -4.79 -39.48 -6.66
CA PHE A 520 -5.01 -39.40 -8.10
C PHE A 520 -3.93 -38.57 -8.78
N THR A 521 -3.67 -37.35 -8.30
CA THR A 521 -2.69 -36.42 -8.88
C THR A 521 -1.28 -37.00 -8.85
N LYS A 522 -0.87 -37.63 -7.74
CA LYS A 522 0.44 -38.30 -7.66
C LYS A 522 0.56 -39.45 -8.64
N HIS A 523 -0.49 -40.26 -8.78
CA HIS A 523 -0.48 -41.35 -9.73
C HIS A 523 -0.35 -40.83 -11.17
N ILE A 524 -1.13 -39.81 -11.55
CA ILE A 524 -1.02 -39.16 -12.87
C ILE A 524 0.40 -38.63 -13.10
N SER A 525 0.98 -37.94 -12.11
CA SER A 525 2.35 -37.42 -12.22
C SER A 525 3.38 -38.55 -12.38
N ALA A 526 3.20 -39.68 -11.69
CA ALA A 526 4.12 -40.82 -11.77
C ALA A 526 4.05 -41.53 -13.13
N ILE A 527 2.86 -41.88 -13.62
CA ILE A 527 2.70 -42.57 -14.91
C ILE A 527 3.12 -41.67 -16.09
N SER A 528 2.92 -40.36 -15.96
CA SER A 528 3.30 -39.39 -16.99
C SER A 528 4.82 -39.28 -17.14
N LYS A 529 5.60 -39.60 -16.11
CA LYS A 529 7.07 -39.59 -16.19
C LYS A 529 7.65 -40.80 -16.93
N ILE A 530 6.85 -41.84 -17.17
CA ILE A 530 7.30 -43.04 -17.88
C ILE A 530 7.53 -42.69 -19.37
N PRO A 531 8.74 -42.90 -19.91
CA PRO A 531 9.02 -42.69 -21.32
C PRO A 531 8.16 -43.59 -22.22
N THR A 532 7.70 -43.04 -23.33
CA THR A 532 7.05 -43.80 -24.41
C THR A 532 7.69 -43.45 -25.76
N ASP A 533 7.43 -44.25 -26.79
CA ASP A 533 7.95 -43.98 -28.15
C ASP A 533 7.57 -42.58 -28.64
N ARG A 534 6.36 -42.11 -28.27
CA ARG A 534 5.86 -40.78 -28.62
C ARG A 534 6.40 -39.68 -27.71
N PHE A 535 6.75 -40.00 -26.46
CA PHE A 535 7.27 -39.05 -25.46
C PHE A 535 8.49 -39.62 -24.73
N PRO A 536 9.70 -39.55 -25.33
CA PRO A 536 10.91 -40.18 -24.77
C PRO A 536 11.38 -39.60 -23.42
N LYS A 537 10.90 -38.41 -23.05
CA LYS A 537 11.19 -37.75 -21.77
C LYS A 537 10.01 -37.84 -20.78
N GLY A 538 9.00 -38.65 -21.09
CA GLY A 538 7.71 -38.60 -20.43
C GLY A 538 6.88 -37.37 -20.84
N LYS A 539 5.63 -37.34 -20.39
CA LYS A 539 4.67 -36.26 -20.57
C LYS A 539 4.82 -35.21 -19.48
N GLN A 540 4.63 -33.95 -19.87
CA GLN A 540 4.69 -32.82 -18.93
C GLN A 540 3.37 -32.69 -18.17
N VAL A 541 3.47 -32.42 -16.87
CA VAL A 541 2.31 -32.28 -15.97
C VAL A 541 2.40 -30.97 -15.20
N ILE A 542 1.34 -30.17 -15.27
CA ILE A 542 1.16 -28.97 -14.44
C ILE A 542 0.05 -29.27 -13.43
N VAL A 543 0.32 -29.03 -12.15
CA VAL A 543 -0.71 -29.13 -11.10
C VAL A 543 -1.13 -27.73 -10.67
N ILE A 544 -2.43 -27.49 -10.64
CA ILE A 544 -3.04 -26.20 -10.26
C ILE A 544 -3.90 -26.42 -9.03
N ALA A 545 -3.50 -25.87 -7.89
CA ALA A 545 -4.35 -25.82 -6.70
C ALA A 545 -5.19 -24.55 -6.73
N VAL A 546 -6.51 -24.72 -6.85
CA VAL A 546 -7.43 -23.59 -6.94
C VAL A 546 -8.04 -23.15 -5.61
N SER A 547 -7.74 -23.89 -4.54
CA SER A 547 -8.13 -23.57 -3.17
C SER A 547 -6.87 -23.57 -2.30
N SER A 548 -6.74 -24.51 -1.35
CA SER A 548 -5.57 -24.63 -0.49
C SER A 548 -4.24 -24.75 -1.26
N PRO A 549 -3.25 -23.88 -0.99
CA PRO A 549 -1.91 -24.01 -1.56
C PRO A 549 -1.10 -25.14 -0.89
N TYR A 550 -1.62 -25.73 0.18
CA TYR A 550 -0.92 -26.76 0.96
C TYR A 550 -1.07 -28.15 0.36
N ASP A 551 -1.87 -28.31 -0.70
CA ASP A 551 -2.13 -29.60 -1.36
C ASP A 551 -0.85 -30.31 -1.77
N PHE A 552 0.13 -29.57 -2.32
CA PHE A 552 1.44 -30.13 -2.68
C PHE A 552 2.63 -29.24 -2.30
N TRP A 553 2.48 -28.23 -1.45
CA TRP A 553 3.55 -27.26 -1.18
C TRP A 553 4.89 -27.89 -0.74
N ILE A 554 4.86 -28.96 0.07
CA ILE A 554 6.06 -29.70 0.51
C ILE A 554 6.39 -30.88 -0.42
N ASP A 555 5.40 -31.43 -1.15
CA ASP A 555 5.61 -32.61 -1.98
C ASP A 555 6.33 -32.26 -3.31
N LYS A 556 7.64 -32.51 -3.34
CA LYS A 556 8.51 -32.28 -4.51
C LYS A 556 8.31 -33.29 -5.65
N SER A 557 7.47 -34.32 -5.48
CA SER A 557 7.19 -35.25 -6.60
C SER A 557 6.42 -34.57 -7.74
N ILE A 558 5.76 -33.45 -7.48
CA ILE A 558 5.07 -32.61 -8.45
C ILE A 558 6.02 -31.48 -8.92
N GLY A 559 6.48 -31.52 -10.18
CA GLY A 559 7.52 -30.58 -10.68
C GLY A 559 7.06 -29.14 -10.95
N THR A 560 5.85 -28.96 -11.49
CA THR A 560 5.26 -27.64 -11.76
C THR A 560 3.96 -27.48 -10.98
N TYR A 561 3.91 -26.51 -10.06
CA TYR A 561 2.80 -26.31 -9.12
C TYR A 561 2.42 -24.83 -9.02
N VAL A 562 1.14 -24.53 -9.30
CA VAL A 562 0.58 -23.18 -9.35
C VAL A 562 -0.60 -23.09 -8.39
N CYS A 563 -0.74 -21.96 -7.70
CA CYS A 563 -1.84 -21.69 -6.78
C CYS A 563 -2.63 -20.45 -7.20
N THR A 564 -3.96 -20.54 -7.16
CA THR A 564 -4.87 -19.40 -7.43
C THR A 564 -5.66 -18.93 -6.20
N TYR A 565 -5.74 -19.76 -5.15
CA TYR A 565 -6.44 -19.48 -3.88
C TYR A 565 -7.96 -19.25 -3.99
N ASP A 566 -8.49 -19.31 -5.21
CA ASP A 566 -9.86 -19.05 -5.59
C ASP A 566 -10.10 -19.65 -7.00
N PHE A 567 -11.33 -20.06 -7.29
CA PHE A 567 -11.77 -20.60 -8.59
C PHE A 567 -12.92 -19.81 -9.21
N THR A 568 -13.05 -18.52 -8.85
CA THR A 568 -13.86 -17.55 -9.58
C THR A 568 -13.35 -17.34 -11.01
N GLU A 569 -14.21 -16.82 -11.89
CA GLU A 569 -13.84 -16.54 -13.28
C GLU A 569 -12.66 -15.56 -13.40
N THR A 570 -12.59 -14.56 -12.51
CA THR A 570 -11.48 -13.60 -12.51
C THR A 570 -10.16 -14.24 -12.08
N ALA A 571 -10.19 -15.19 -11.13
CA ALA A 571 -9.02 -15.99 -10.76
C ALA A 571 -8.56 -16.89 -11.92
N ILE A 572 -9.50 -17.52 -12.62
CA ILE A 572 -9.23 -18.36 -13.79
C ILE A 572 -8.63 -17.54 -14.94
N ASP A 573 -9.15 -16.34 -15.23
CA ASP A 573 -8.58 -15.45 -16.26
C ASP A 573 -7.15 -15.00 -15.88
N ALA A 574 -6.93 -14.61 -14.62
CA ALA A 574 -5.60 -14.27 -14.12
C ALA A 574 -4.61 -15.44 -14.24
N LEU A 575 -5.05 -16.66 -13.89
CA LEU A 575 -4.27 -17.89 -14.05
C LEU A 575 -3.89 -18.12 -15.52
N VAL A 576 -4.84 -18.01 -16.46
CA VAL A 576 -4.56 -18.21 -17.89
C VAL A 576 -3.57 -17.17 -18.41
N LYS A 577 -3.69 -15.90 -18.01
CA LYS A 577 -2.71 -14.87 -18.36
C LYS A 577 -1.31 -15.20 -17.85
N VAL A 578 -1.19 -15.76 -16.65
CA VAL A 578 0.11 -16.19 -16.08
C VAL A 578 0.66 -17.41 -16.80
N ILE A 579 -0.15 -18.45 -17.00
CA ILE A 579 0.26 -19.71 -17.66
C ILE A 579 0.75 -19.46 -19.09
N PHE A 580 0.19 -18.48 -19.81
CA PHE A 580 0.64 -18.11 -21.16
C PHE A 580 1.63 -16.93 -21.20
N GLY A 581 2.12 -16.46 -20.04
CA GLY A 581 3.15 -15.41 -19.97
C GLY A 581 2.68 -14.01 -20.38
N LYS A 582 1.36 -13.78 -20.49
CA LYS A 582 0.78 -12.44 -20.69
C LYS A 582 0.97 -11.57 -19.44
N LYS A 583 1.08 -12.19 -18.27
CA LYS A 583 1.40 -11.57 -16.98
C LYS A 583 2.43 -12.42 -16.24
N ASN A 584 3.29 -11.76 -15.47
CA ASN A 584 4.22 -12.44 -14.58
C ASN A 584 3.52 -12.80 -13.26
N ALA A 585 3.72 -14.03 -12.77
CA ALA A 585 3.30 -14.41 -11.43
C ALA A 585 4.04 -13.56 -10.38
N LYS A 586 3.29 -12.80 -9.58
CA LYS A 586 3.84 -11.98 -8.48
C LYS A 586 3.55 -12.55 -7.11
N GLY A 587 2.59 -13.47 -7.03
CA GLY A 587 2.13 -14.04 -5.79
C GLY A 587 3.23 -14.75 -5.02
N LEU A 588 3.04 -14.77 -3.71
CA LEU A 588 3.87 -15.37 -2.70
C LEU A 588 3.09 -16.47 -2.02
N LEU A 589 3.76 -17.58 -1.73
CA LEU A 589 3.15 -18.58 -0.87
C LEU A 589 2.94 -17.97 0.53
N PRO A 590 1.71 -17.90 1.05
CA PRO A 590 1.45 -17.33 2.38
C PRO A 590 2.29 -18.05 3.46
N GLY A 591 2.82 -17.29 4.42
CA GLY A 591 3.82 -17.74 5.40
C GLY A 591 5.28 -17.69 4.91
N THR A 592 5.51 -17.13 3.71
CA THR A 592 6.86 -16.94 3.16
C THR A 592 7.20 -15.48 2.87
N ILE A 593 6.28 -14.53 3.09
CA ILE A 593 6.52 -13.10 2.85
C ILE A 593 7.69 -12.63 3.70
N PHE A 594 7.71 -12.92 5.00
CA PHE A 594 8.83 -12.52 5.86
C PHE A 594 10.09 -13.31 5.56
N LYS A 595 10.01 -14.58 5.17
CA LYS A 595 11.20 -15.34 4.73
C LYS A 595 11.79 -14.74 3.46
N ARG A 596 10.97 -14.33 2.50
CA ARG A 596 11.43 -13.66 1.27
C ARG A 596 11.87 -12.22 1.54
N ARG A 597 11.17 -11.45 2.39
CA ARG A 597 11.63 -10.12 2.85
C ARG A 597 12.97 -10.27 3.57
N ARG A 598 13.13 -11.23 4.49
CA ARG A 598 14.40 -11.58 5.16
C ARG A 598 15.45 -12.18 4.24
N GLN A 599 15.11 -12.85 3.14
CA GLN A 599 16.06 -13.31 2.11
C GLN A 599 16.42 -12.20 1.12
N GLN A 600 15.51 -11.26 0.86
CA GLN A 600 15.78 -10.02 0.12
C GLN A 600 16.53 -8.99 0.99
N GLN A 601 16.37 -9.07 2.31
CA GLN A 601 17.07 -8.37 3.39
C GLN A 601 18.23 -9.20 3.97
N GLN A 602 18.49 -10.44 3.50
CA GLN A 602 19.77 -11.09 3.76
C GLN A 602 20.79 -10.14 3.17
N PRO A 603 21.88 -9.83 3.89
CA PRO A 603 22.71 -8.68 3.58
C PRO A 603 23.22 -8.85 2.15
N LYS A 604 22.60 -8.13 1.22
CA LYS A 604 23.16 -7.92 -0.11
C LYS A 604 24.53 -7.31 0.19
N GLN A 605 25.58 -8.08 -0.08
CA GLN A 605 26.99 -7.77 0.15
C GLN A 605 27.18 -6.45 0.92
N GLN A 606 27.24 -6.52 2.26
CA GLN A 606 27.54 -5.32 3.04
C GLN A 606 28.96 -4.89 2.72
N TRP A 607 29.08 -3.72 2.10
CA TRP A 607 30.38 -3.14 1.82
C TRP A 607 30.91 -2.48 3.09
N LEU A 608 32.20 -2.66 3.35
CA LEU A 608 32.88 -1.87 4.37
C LEU A 608 32.82 -0.39 3.96
N VAL A 609 32.12 0.40 4.78
CA VAL A 609 32.06 1.84 4.64
C VAL A 609 33.07 2.45 5.59
N GLU A 610 34.01 3.21 5.04
CA GLU A 610 35.02 3.93 5.80
C GLU A 610 34.69 5.42 5.84
N HIS A 611 35.22 6.12 6.86
CA HIS A 611 35.24 7.58 6.86
C HIS A 611 36.13 8.08 5.73
N TRP A 612 35.63 9.05 4.97
CA TRP A 612 36.41 9.74 3.93
C TRP A 612 37.54 10.54 4.57
N LYS A 613 38.73 10.49 3.97
CA LYS A 613 39.89 11.30 4.37
C LYS A 613 40.49 11.99 3.15
N LYS A 614 40.57 13.31 3.16
CA LYS A 614 41.11 14.13 2.05
C LYS A 614 42.44 13.64 1.52
N SER A 615 43.41 13.43 2.42
CA SER A 615 44.77 13.01 2.06
C SER A 615 44.84 11.63 1.40
N ARG A 616 43.84 10.77 1.64
CA ARG A 616 43.80 9.40 1.12
C ARG A 616 42.93 9.26 -0.12
N ASP A 617 41.75 9.91 -0.12
CA ASP A 617 40.64 9.54 -1.00
C ASP A 617 40.38 10.57 -2.12
N LEU A 618 40.97 11.76 -2.06
CA LEU A 618 40.65 12.88 -2.98
C LEU A 618 40.86 12.51 -4.46
N GLN A 619 42.02 11.95 -4.81
CA GLN A 619 42.34 11.61 -6.20
C GLN A 619 41.42 10.50 -6.74
N SER A 620 41.13 9.48 -5.93
CA SER A 620 40.23 8.39 -6.32
C SER A 620 38.76 8.82 -6.37
N LEU A 621 38.36 9.82 -5.57
CA LEU A 621 37.05 10.45 -5.68
C LEU A 621 36.92 11.23 -6.98
N GLN A 622 37.94 11.98 -7.38
CA GLN A 622 37.95 12.66 -8.68
C GLN A 622 37.81 11.66 -9.84
N GLN A 623 38.51 10.52 -9.78
CA GLN A 623 38.37 9.45 -10.77
C GLN A 623 36.97 8.84 -10.79
N LEU A 624 36.36 8.61 -9.62
CA LEU A 624 34.98 8.10 -9.51
C LEU A 624 33.98 9.09 -10.14
N LEU A 625 34.11 10.38 -9.84
CA LEU A 625 33.25 11.43 -10.41
C LEU A 625 33.40 11.54 -11.93
N GLU A 626 34.64 11.44 -12.43
CA GLU A 626 34.93 11.42 -13.85
C GLU A 626 34.37 10.16 -14.55
N ALA A 627 34.44 8.99 -13.92
CA ALA A 627 33.85 7.76 -14.44
C ALA A 627 32.32 7.87 -14.54
N VAL A 628 31.67 8.45 -13.52
CA VAL A 628 30.24 8.76 -13.55
C VAL A 628 29.93 9.76 -14.66
N ARG A 629 30.77 10.79 -14.86
CA ARG A 629 30.61 11.78 -15.93
C ARG A 629 30.69 11.15 -17.33
N ARG A 630 31.66 10.25 -17.55
CA ARG A 630 31.86 9.58 -18.85
C ARG A 630 30.77 8.59 -19.22
N ALA A 631 30.22 7.86 -18.24
CA ALA A 631 29.15 6.92 -18.50
C ALA A 631 27.87 7.60 -19.03
N SER A 632 27.68 8.89 -18.75
CA SER A 632 26.45 9.63 -19.05
C SER A 632 26.46 10.43 -20.37
N THR A 633 27.38 10.17 -21.29
CA THR A 633 27.59 10.97 -22.53
C THR A 633 26.52 10.81 -23.62
N GLU A 634 25.51 9.94 -23.45
CA GLU A 634 24.47 9.72 -24.48
C GLU A 634 23.30 10.73 -24.45
N THR A 635 23.22 11.64 -23.46
CA THR A 635 22.13 12.65 -23.42
C THR A 635 22.56 14.02 -22.83
N PRO A 636 22.54 15.11 -23.64
CA PRO A 636 23.11 16.40 -23.22
C PRO A 636 22.30 17.26 -22.22
N SER A 637 21.10 16.86 -21.81
CA SER A 637 20.13 17.75 -21.14
C SER A 637 20.07 17.62 -19.61
N LEU A 638 20.87 16.74 -19.00
CA LEU A 638 20.82 16.42 -17.57
C LEU A 638 22.18 16.64 -16.87
N TYR A 639 23.05 17.49 -17.44
CA TYR A 639 24.33 17.80 -16.84
C TYR A 639 24.14 18.61 -15.54
N ILE A 640 24.18 17.91 -14.42
CA ILE A 640 24.94 18.42 -13.29
C ILE A 640 26.39 18.26 -13.69
N ASP A 641 27.08 19.36 -13.99
CA ASP A 641 28.54 19.32 -13.98
C ASP A 641 28.95 18.85 -12.58
N LEU A 642 29.31 17.58 -12.40
CA LEU A 642 30.03 17.14 -11.21
C LEU A 642 31.36 17.92 -11.07
N ALA A 643 31.79 18.61 -12.14
CA ALA A 643 32.85 19.62 -12.18
C ALA A 643 32.48 20.99 -11.55
N THR A 644 31.21 21.24 -11.21
CA THR A 644 30.75 22.49 -10.58
C THR A 644 30.53 22.39 -9.07
N LEU A 645 30.66 21.18 -8.52
CA LEU A 645 30.74 21.03 -7.08
C LEU A 645 32.08 21.62 -6.62
N PRO A 646 32.09 22.64 -5.74
CA PRO A 646 33.33 23.23 -5.27
C PRO A 646 34.21 22.15 -4.62
N ALA A 647 35.53 22.32 -4.66
CA ALA A 647 36.47 21.39 -4.02
C ALA A 647 36.14 21.16 -2.53
N ALA A 648 35.41 22.11 -1.90
CA ALA A 648 34.91 22.07 -0.54
C ALA A 648 33.67 21.18 -0.30
N ALA A 649 32.89 20.83 -1.32
CA ALA A 649 31.80 19.84 -1.20
C ALA A 649 32.31 18.46 -0.75
N TYR A 650 33.62 18.24 -0.83
CA TYR A 650 34.28 17.01 -0.46
C TYR A 650 35.10 17.12 0.82
N LEU A 651 35.34 18.30 1.40
CA LEU A 651 36.32 18.51 2.49
C LEU A 651 35.92 17.91 3.85
N THR A 652 36.90 17.89 4.77
CA THR A 652 36.89 17.25 6.10
C THR A 652 36.56 18.23 7.23
N GLU A 653 36.21 19.48 6.92
CA GLU A 653 36.19 20.57 7.89
C GLU A 653 34.77 21.05 8.16
N ASP A 654 34.43 21.15 9.43
CA ASP A 654 33.20 21.79 9.90
C ASP A 654 33.23 23.28 9.55
N ILE A 655 32.05 23.86 9.31
CA ILE A 655 31.93 25.30 9.08
C ILE A 655 31.87 25.99 10.43
N ILE A 656 32.95 26.68 10.77
CA ILE A 656 33.09 27.44 12.02
C ILE A 656 33.16 28.94 11.69
N MET A 657 32.39 29.75 12.41
CA MET A 657 32.41 31.21 12.33
C MET A 657 33.70 31.78 12.92
N ASN A 658 34.00 33.03 12.60
CA ASN A 658 35.18 33.70 13.17
C ASN A 658 35.13 33.79 14.71
N ASP A 659 33.92 33.76 15.28
CA ASP A 659 33.67 33.73 16.74
C ASP A 659 33.80 32.33 17.37
N GLY A 660 34.13 31.29 16.59
CA GLY A 660 34.26 29.91 17.06
C GLY A 660 32.94 29.11 17.08
N SER A 661 31.80 29.71 16.69
CA SER A 661 30.52 28.99 16.63
C SER A 661 30.43 28.04 15.43
N VAL A 662 29.99 26.81 15.68
CA VAL A 662 29.77 25.80 14.64
C VAL A 662 28.45 26.05 13.92
N ILE A 663 28.50 26.25 12.61
CA ILE A 663 27.32 26.36 11.74
C ILE A 663 26.93 24.99 11.18
N LEU A 664 27.91 24.19 10.80
CA LEU A 664 27.66 22.93 10.11
C LEU A 664 28.75 21.91 10.44
N GLU A 665 28.33 20.73 10.87
CA GLU A 665 29.20 19.57 11.07
C GLU A 665 29.17 18.67 9.82
N GLN A 666 30.32 18.14 9.39
CA GLN A 666 30.42 17.30 8.20
C GLN A 666 31.06 15.94 8.48
N GLN A 667 30.50 14.87 7.90
CA GLN A 667 31.17 13.57 7.84
C GLN A 667 30.84 12.85 6.54
N ASN A 668 31.85 12.64 5.71
CA ASN A 668 31.68 11.93 4.45
C ASN A 668 32.13 10.46 4.60
N PHE A 669 31.58 9.61 3.73
CA PHE A 669 31.77 8.16 3.74
C PHE A 669 32.19 7.65 2.38
N VAL A 670 33.03 6.61 2.34
CA VAL A 670 33.50 5.97 1.12
C VAL A 670 33.41 4.46 1.19
N VAL A 671 33.23 3.84 0.02
CA VAL A 671 33.46 2.40 -0.19
C VAL A 671 34.65 2.29 -1.14
N ARG A 672 35.65 1.51 -0.74
CA ARG A 672 36.95 1.43 -1.42
C ARG A 672 37.35 -0.02 -1.63
N ASN A 673 38.08 -0.30 -2.71
CA ASN A 673 38.84 -1.53 -2.85
C ASN A 673 40.12 -1.48 -2.00
N SER A 674 40.26 -2.42 -1.07
CA SER A 674 41.43 -2.49 -0.18
C SER A 674 42.76 -2.58 -0.93
N SER A 675 42.81 -3.30 -2.06
CA SER A 675 44.03 -3.56 -2.84
C SER A 675 44.37 -2.43 -3.82
N THR A 676 43.40 -1.95 -4.61
CA THR A 676 43.67 -0.94 -5.65
C THR A 676 43.52 0.50 -5.15
N ARG A 677 42.97 0.69 -3.94
CA ARG A 677 42.57 1.99 -3.37
C ARG A 677 41.53 2.77 -4.20
N ALA A 678 41.01 2.20 -5.28
CA ALA A 678 39.94 2.82 -6.05
C ALA A 678 38.66 2.93 -5.22
N LEU A 679 37.97 4.08 -5.33
CA LEU A 679 36.66 4.27 -4.72
C LEU A 679 35.58 3.69 -5.62
N TYR A 680 34.69 2.90 -5.04
CA TYR A 680 33.51 2.39 -5.71
C TYR A 680 32.24 3.17 -5.35
N GLY A 681 32.28 3.95 -4.26
CA GLY A 681 31.22 4.89 -3.94
C GLY A 681 31.62 5.91 -2.89
N PHE A 682 30.88 7.01 -2.86
CA PHE A 682 31.08 8.16 -1.98
C PHE A 682 29.73 8.70 -1.53
N CYS A 683 29.64 9.15 -0.28
CA CYS A 683 28.46 9.79 0.30
C CYS A 683 28.86 10.98 1.17
N SER A 684 28.21 12.12 0.98
CA SER A 684 28.42 13.30 1.83
C SER A 684 27.26 13.50 2.81
N THR A 685 27.57 13.87 4.06
CA THR A 685 26.55 14.20 5.06
C THR A 685 26.90 15.47 5.81
N TYR A 686 25.85 16.24 6.13
CA TYR A 686 25.93 17.51 6.82
C TYR A 686 24.95 17.53 7.99
N PHE A 687 25.32 18.15 9.11
CA PHE A 687 24.42 18.36 10.24
C PHE A 687 24.49 19.81 10.71
N ASN A 688 23.35 20.47 10.78
CA ASN A 688 23.25 21.82 11.31
C ASN A 688 22.72 21.75 12.76
N PRO A 689 23.56 22.02 13.77
CA PRO A 689 23.17 21.90 15.18
C PRO A 689 22.12 22.93 15.61
N ARG A 690 22.00 24.06 14.90
CA ARG A 690 21.04 25.12 15.23
C ARG A 690 19.63 24.80 14.72
N SER A 691 19.51 24.39 13.46
CA SER A 691 18.23 24.02 12.87
C SER A 691 17.80 22.60 13.25
N GLY A 692 18.75 21.75 13.66
CA GLY A 692 18.53 20.33 13.92
C GLY A 692 18.29 19.52 12.65
N VAL A 693 18.70 20.03 11.48
CA VAL A 693 18.52 19.35 10.19
C VAL A 693 19.80 18.61 9.80
N GLY A 694 19.68 17.31 9.51
CA GLY A 694 20.75 16.47 8.96
C GLY A 694 20.52 16.16 7.49
N SER A 695 21.47 16.46 6.62
CA SER A 695 21.31 16.31 5.16
C SER A 695 22.24 15.25 4.61
N ILE A 696 21.71 14.36 3.77
CA ILE A 696 22.50 13.51 2.87
C ILE A 696 22.69 14.30 1.58
N GLY A 697 23.89 14.88 1.39
CA GLY A 697 24.15 15.81 0.30
C GLY A 697 24.20 15.13 -1.08
N ILE A 698 25.04 14.12 -1.23
CA ILE A 698 25.17 13.34 -2.46
C ILE A 698 25.50 11.89 -2.14
N ILE A 699 25.00 10.96 -2.97
CA ILE A 699 25.45 9.57 -3.02
C ILE A 699 25.89 9.27 -4.45
N VAL A 700 27.15 8.85 -4.61
CA VAL A 700 27.76 8.53 -5.90
C VAL A 700 28.27 7.09 -5.87
N VAL A 701 27.99 6.32 -6.91
CA VAL A 701 28.47 4.94 -7.08
C VAL A 701 29.01 4.76 -8.48
N ASP A 702 30.14 4.07 -8.59
CA ASP A 702 30.79 3.71 -9.85
C ASP A 702 29.76 3.03 -10.78
N PRO A 703 29.51 3.53 -12.00
CA PRO A 703 28.51 2.99 -12.92
C PRO A 703 28.65 1.48 -13.15
N ALA A 704 29.89 0.98 -13.29
CA ALA A 704 30.17 -0.43 -13.53
C ALA A 704 29.88 -1.33 -12.30
N ARG A 705 29.65 -0.72 -11.14
CA ARG A 705 29.46 -1.40 -9.84
C ARG A 705 28.12 -1.09 -9.19
N ARG A 706 27.22 -0.40 -9.90
CA ARG A 706 25.82 -0.25 -9.48
C ARG A 706 25.18 -1.64 -9.35
N LYS A 707 24.12 -1.73 -8.54
CA LYS A 707 23.45 -2.98 -8.12
C LYS A 707 24.22 -3.89 -7.15
N LEU A 708 25.47 -3.58 -6.82
CA LEU A 708 26.23 -4.33 -5.80
C LEU A 708 25.92 -3.89 -4.36
N SER A 709 24.87 -3.10 -4.11
CA SER A 709 24.48 -2.59 -2.77
C SER A 709 25.48 -1.64 -2.08
N ILE A 710 26.42 -1.09 -2.84
CA ILE A 710 27.35 -0.03 -2.40
C ILE A 710 26.57 1.20 -1.92
N GLY A 711 25.62 1.70 -2.74
CA GLY A 711 24.78 2.85 -2.39
C GLY A 711 23.94 2.63 -1.13
N ASN A 712 23.42 1.40 -0.95
CA ASN A 712 22.67 1.03 0.24
C ASN A 712 23.56 1.09 1.50
N SER A 713 24.78 0.57 1.41
CA SER A 713 25.75 0.56 2.51
C SER A 713 26.15 1.99 2.91
N LEU A 714 26.40 2.84 1.92
CA LEU A 714 26.71 4.26 2.12
C LEU A 714 25.55 5.03 2.77
N HIS A 715 24.33 4.81 2.30
CA HIS A 715 23.12 5.45 2.84
C HIS A 715 22.83 5.03 4.28
N ALA A 716 22.90 3.73 4.58
CA ALA A 716 22.69 3.22 5.93
C ALA A 716 23.73 3.79 6.92
N SER A 717 24.99 3.92 6.49
CA SER A 717 26.06 4.51 7.31
C SER A 717 25.84 6.01 7.54
N ALA A 718 25.44 6.73 6.50
CA ALA A 718 25.08 8.14 6.57
C ALA A 718 23.92 8.39 7.55
N LEU A 719 22.81 7.66 7.42
CA LEU A 719 21.67 7.78 8.32
C LEU A 719 22.01 7.40 9.76
N ARG A 720 22.84 6.38 9.97
CA ARG A 720 23.30 5.98 11.30
C ARG A 720 24.08 7.12 11.96
N TYR A 721 25.00 7.75 11.23
CA TYR A 721 25.74 8.90 11.71
C TYR A 721 24.82 10.07 12.09
N LEU A 722 23.90 10.44 11.19
CA LEU A 722 22.98 11.56 11.44
C LEU A 722 22.08 11.29 12.66
N ARG A 723 21.56 10.07 12.82
CA ARG A 723 20.73 9.67 13.98
C ARG A 723 21.48 9.74 15.32
N GLN A 724 22.81 9.65 15.31
CA GLN A 724 23.63 9.75 16.52
C GLN A 724 23.92 11.20 16.92
N LYS A 725 23.59 12.19 16.07
CA LYS A 725 23.83 13.60 16.38
C LYS A 725 22.86 14.13 17.42
N LYS A 726 23.42 14.77 18.45
CA LYS A 726 22.62 15.38 19.52
C LYS A 726 21.84 16.57 18.95
N GLY A 727 20.52 16.58 19.14
CA GLY A 727 19.65 17.68 18.69
C GLY A 727 19.14 17.56 17.25
N ILE A 728 19.36 16.43 16.57
CA ILE A 728 18.74 16.19 15.26
C ILE A 728 17.21 16.04 15.39
N LYS A 729 16.50 16.76 14.54
CA LYS A 729 15.03 16.83 14.48
C LYS A 729 14.50 16.26 13.17
N ARG A 730 15.18 16.59 12.06
CA ARG A 730 14.77 16.27 10.69
C ARG A 730 15.94 15.79 9.86
N VAL A 731 15.66 15.01 8.83
CA VAL A 731 16.64 14.61 7.82
C VAL A 731 16.18 14.96 6.41
N SER A 732 17.11 15.39 5.56
CA SER A 732 16.85 15.74 4.16
C SER A 732 17.75 14.99 3.19
N VAL A 733 17.27 14.80 1.95
CA VAL A 733 18.09 14.43 0.79
C VAL A 733 18.38 15.70 -0.01
N GLY A 734 19.65 15.97 -0.25
CA GLY A 734 20.13 17.27 -0.72
C GLY A 734 20.27 18.27 0.42
N SER A 735 20.91 19.40 0.12
CA SER A 735 21.09 20.52 1.04
C SER A 735 20.99 21.85 0.31
N ARG A 736 20.30 22.81 0.92
CA ARG A 736 20.28 24.21 0.49
C ARG A 736 21.59 24.94 0.81
N PHE A 737 22.33 24.48 1.81
CA PHE A 737 23.68 24.95 2.16
C PHE A 737 24.44 23.86 2.93
N PRO A 738 25.60 23.36 2.46
CA PRO A 738 26.32 23.72 1.24
C PRO A 738 25.53 23.38 -0.03
N ALA A 739 25.51 24.30 -0.99
CA ALA A 739 24.60 24.26 -2.14
C ALA A 739 25.14 23.36 -3.27
N GLY A 740 25.25 22.06 -3.03
CA GLY A 740 25.58 21.07 -4.07
C GLY A 740 24.34 20.70 -4.91
N TYR A 741 23.62 19.71 -4.41
CA TYR A 741 22.29 19.32 -4.89
C TYR A 741 21.26 19.81 -3.87
N LEU A 742 20.32 20.65 -4.30
CA LEU A 742 19.30 21.23 -3.41
C LEU A 742 18.24 20.21 -2.97
N GLY A 743 18.11 19.13 -3.73
CA GLY A 743 17.14 18.07 -3.53
C GLY A 743 17.33 16.99 -4.60
N MET A 744 16.28 16.23 -4.86
CA MET A 744 16.30 15.22 -5.90
C MET A 744 16.08 15.88 -7.28
N PRO A 745 16.98 15.70 -8.27
CA PRO A 745 16.85 16.33 -9.58
C PRO A 745 15.57 15.90 -10.33
N VAL A 746 14.93 16.85 -11.01
CA VAL A 746 13.76 16.63 -11.88
C VAL A 746 14.20 16.81 -13.35
N PRO A 747 13.97 15.81 -14.23
CA PRO A 747 14.28 15.94 -15.66
C PRO A 747 13.49 17.07 -16.34
N LEU A 748 14.14 17.80 -17.25
CA LEU A 748 13.54 18.91 -18.02
C LEU A 748 12.47 18.47 -19.04
N ASN A 749 12.43 17.19 -19.44
CA ASN A 749 11.45 16.64 -20.39
C ASN A 749 10.71 15.45 -19.75
N GLN A 750 9.40 15.58 -19.53
CA GLN A 750 8.57 14.52 -18.93
C GLN A 750 8.54 13.22 -19.76
N ASN A 751 8.74 13.32 -21.08
CA ASN A 751 8.75 12.18 -22.01
C ASN A 751 10.08 11.41 -22.04
N LEU A 752 11.16 12.00 -21.52
CA LEU A 752 12.39 11.30 -21.17
C LEU A 752 12.31 10.96 -19.69
N MET A 753 11.34 10.10 -19.32
CA MET A 753 11.24 9.52 -17.98
C MET A 753 12.63 9.10 -17.50
N MET A 754 13.18 9.74 -16.46
CA MET A 754 14.18 9.29 -15.47
C MET A 754 15.33 8.34 -15.89
N ALA A 755 15.47 7.95 -17.16
CA ALA A 755 16.13 6.74 -17.60
C ALA A 755 17.64 6.82 -17.39
N ASN A 756 18.18 8.03 -17.44
CA ASN A 756 19.62 8.24 -17.51
C ASN A 756 20.24 8.60 -16.16
N LEU A 757 19.44 9.01 -15.16
CA LEU A 757 19.89 9.03 -13.77
C LEU A 757 19.97 7.60 -13.21
N THR A 758 19.08 6.73 -13.70
CA THR A 758 18.96 5.32 -13.33
C THR A 758 19.62 4.39 -14.32
N GLU A 759 20.60 4.83 -15.13
CA GLU A 759 21.27 3.94 -16.08
C GLU A 759 21.81 2.69 -15.36
N GLY A 760 21.18 1.56 -15.68
CA GLY A 760 21.37 0.28 -15.05
C GLY A 760 20.25 -0.15 -14.08
N MET A 761 19.56 0.70 -13.34
CA MET A 761 18.38 0.28 -12.55
C MET A 761 17.26 -0.19 -13.51
N ASP A 762 16.62 -1.30 -13.13
CA ASP A 762 15.43 -1.84 -13.80
C ASP A 762 14.46 -0.68 -14.12
N THR A 763 13.96 -0.57 -15.35
CA THR A 763 13.15 0.57 -15.84
C THR A 763 11.89 0.83 -15.02
N THR A 764 11.56 -0.07 -14.10
CA THR A 764 10.49 -0.01 -13.10
C THR A 764 10.87 0.64 -11.75
N LYS A 765 12.15 0.94 -11.46
CA LYS A 765 12.61 1.48 -10.16
C LYS A 765 13.21 2.89 -10.31
N THR A 766 12.42 3.90 -9.99
CA THR A 766 12.86 5.31 -9.88
C THR A 766 13.71 5.54 -8.61
N PHE A 767 14.54 6.59 -8.56
CA PHE A 767 15.25 7.02 -7.33
C PHE A 767 14.29 7.23 -6.15
N LYS A 768 13.09 7.78 -6.42
CA LYS A 768 12.00 7.88 -5.45
C LYS A 768 11.65 6.52 -4.84
N THR A 769 11.54 5.49 -5.68
CA THR A 769 11.29 4.11 -5.24
C THR A 769 12.44 3.58 -4.39
N TRP A 770 13.69 3.91 -4.72
CA TRP A 770 14.86 3.50 -3.93
C TRP A 770 14.84 4.11 -2.53
N PHE A 771 14.65 5.43 -2.39
CA PHE A 771 14.53 6.09 -1.08
C PHE A 771 13.30 5.61 -0.30
N ARG A 772 12.16 5.38 -0.97
CA ARG A 772 10.95 4.80 -0.35
C ARG A 772 11.21 3.44 0.28
N ASN A 773 12.00 2.59 -0.38
CA ASN A 773 12.38 1.29 0.18
C ASN A 773 13.23 1.41 1.45
N PHE A 774 13.85 2.57 1.71
CA PHE A 774 14.59 2.90 2.93
C PHE A 774 13.74 3.68 3.94
N GLY A 775 12.42 3.69 3.79
CA GLY A 775 11.50 4.30 4.76
C GLY A 775 11.33 5.81 4.64
N TRP A 776 11.88 6.44 3.59
CA TRP A 776 11.62 7.85 3.31
C TRP A 776 10.15 8.04 2.85
N PRO A 777 9.45 9.07 3.34
CA PRO A 777 8.08 9.35 2.93
C PRO A 777 8.01 9.80 1.47
N GLU A 778 6.80 9.79 0.90
CA GLU A 778 6.56 10.30 -0.45
C GLU A 778 6.89 11.80 -0.52
N THR A 779 7.65 12.20 -1.54
CA THR A 779 8.22 13.56 -1.65
C THR A 779 7.14 14.63 -1.63
N SER A 780 7.36 15.72 -0.88
CA SER A 780 6.54 16.92 -0.97
C SER A 780 6.55 17.51 -2.39
N SER A 781 5.49 18.23 -2.79
CA SER A 781 5.41 18.91 -4.09
C SER A 781 6.28 20.17 -4.19
N SER A 782 7.05 20.50 -3.14
CA SER A 782 7.89 21.70 -3.10
C SER A 782 9.10 21.56 -4.02
N ARG A 783 9.20 22.48 -4.98
CA ARG A 783 10.28 22.55 -5.96
C ARG A 783 11.22 23.70 -5.66
N VAL A 784 12.50 23.46 -5.88
CA VAL A 784 13.55 24.48 -5.79
C VAL A 784 14.26 24.57 -7.15
N TYR A 785 14.44 25.79 -7.63
CA TYR A 785 14.96 26.11 -8.94
C TYR A 785 16.35 26.76 -8.82
N ARG A 786 17.22 26.37 -9.75
CA ARG A 786 18.50 27.00 -10.00
C ARG A 786 18.49 27.53 -11.43
N LEU A 787 18.73 28.82 -11.59
CA LEU A 787 18.78 29.49 -12.90
C LEU A 787 20.22 29.87 -13.25
N ILE A 788 20.52 29.92 -14.54
CA ILE A 788 21.81 30.35 -15.06
C ILE A 788 21.64 31.44 -16.12
N LEU A 789 22.49 32.44 -16.04
CA LEU A 789 22.74 33.41 -17.09
C LEU A 789 24.07 33.06 -17.76
N SER A 790 24.00 32.49 -18.96
CA SER A 790 25.17 31.93 -19.66
C SER A 790 26.04 32.96 -20.39
N ASN A 791 25.56 34.19 -20.56
CA ASN A 791 26.28 35.26 -21.24
C ASN A 791 26.09 36.59 -20.49
N LEU A 792 26.93 36.83 -19.50
CA LEU A 792 26.88 38.04 -18.69
C LEU A 792 27.25 39.30 -19.49
N ALA A 793 28.15 39.20 -20.47
CA ALA A 793 28.64 40.36 -21.21
C ALA A 793 27.55 41.05 -22.05
N ASP A 794 26.66 40.26 -22.67
CA ASP A 794 25.62 40.77 -23.56
C ASP A 794 24.28 41.03 -22.85
N TRP A 795 24.17 40.67 -21.58
CA TRP A 795 22.93 40.82 -20.83
C TRP A 795 22.64 42.28 -20.48
N LYS A 796 21.38 42.70 -20.65
CA LYS A 796 20.88 44.02 -20.24
C LYS A 796 19.59 43.85 -19.43
N PRO A 797 19.35 44.68 -18.40
CA PRO A 797 18.08 44.63 -17.67
C PRO A 797 16.91 45.03 -18.59
N PRO A 798 15.71 44.45 -18.40
CA PRO A 798 14.52 44.84 -19.16
C PRO A 798 14.25 46.34 -19.07
N LEU A 799 13.95 47.02 -20.18
CA LEU A 799 13.77 48.48 -20.22
C LEU A 799 12.59 48.97 -19.35
N THR A 800 11.59 48.12 -19.14
CA THR A 800 10.39 48.42 -18.33
C THR A 800 10.66 48.45 -16.83
N ILE A 801 11.66 47.69 -16.35
CA ILE A 801 11.86 47.47 -14.91
C ILE A 801 12.31 48.74 -14.20
N SER A 802 13.16 49.54 -14.83
CA SER A 802 13.69 50.77 -14.23
C SER A 802 12.58 51.79 -13.99
N LYS A 803 11.61 51.89 -14.91
CA LYS A 803 10.45 52.76 -14.78
C LYS A 803 9.53 52.25 -13.66
N GLN A 804 9.20 50.96 -13.68
CA GLN A 804 8.33 50.34 -12.67
C GLN A 804 8.90 50.42 -11.24
N LEU A 805 10.20 50.24 -11.07
CA LEU A 805 10.88 50.39 -9.78
C LEU A 805 10.78 51.83 -9.25
N SER A 806 10.98 52.81 -10.13
CA SER A 806 10.86 54.23 -9.76
C SER A 806 9.42 54.65 -9.42
N GLU A 807 8.43 54.20 -10.20
CA GLU A 807 7.01 54.46 -9.97
C GLU A 807 6.50 53.80 -8.67
N SER A 808 7.09 52.67 -8.30
CA SER A 808 6.74 51.93 -7.08
C SER A 808 7.51 52.42 -5.84
N GLY A 809 8.39 53.42 -5.98
CA GLY A 809 9.18 53.96 -4.86
C GLY A 809 10.18 52.97 -4.25
N ILE A 810 10.68 52.02 -5.05
CA ILE A 810 11.64 51.00 -4.57
C ILE A 810 13.07 51.54 -4.75
N SER A 811 13.85 51.49 -3.68
CA SER A 811 15.27 51.88 -3.67
C SER A 811 16.16 50.74 -3.20
N PHE A 812 17.42 50.75 -3.60
CA PHE A 812 18.37 49.67 -3.31
C PHE A 812 19.61 50.19 -2.61
N GLU A 813 20.08 49.43 -1.63
CA GLU A 813 21.26 49.76 -0.83
C GLU A 813 22.19 48.54 -0.76
N LEU A 814 23.49 48.76 -0.99
CA LEU A 814 24.49 47.70 -1.08
C LEU A 814 25.47 47.80 0.09
N ILE A 815 25.59 46.73 0.85
CA ILE A 815 26.66 46.55 1.84
C ILE A 815 27.85 45.92 1.11
N SER A 816 28.89 46.71 0.85
CA SER A 816 30.11 46.26 0.16
C SER A 816 31.39 46.34 0.98
N ASP A 817 31.42 47.16 2.02
CA ASP A 817 32.56 47.30 2.95
C ASP A 817 32.04 47.29 4.39
N ALA A 818 32.45 46.27 5.16
CA ALA A 818 32.09 46.12 6.57
C ALA A 818 32.63 47.27 7.45
N LYS A 819 33.61 48.04 6.96
CA LYS A 819 34.24 49.16 7.70
C LYS A 819 33.51 50.50 7.54
N SER A 820 32.47 50.57 6.69
CA SER A 820 31.63 51.77 6.58
C SER A 820 30.85 52.01 7.87
N ALA A 821 30.73 53.27 8.31
CA ALA A 821 30.08 53.64 9.57
C ALA A 821 28.61 53.17 9.68
N THR A 822 27.92 53.00 8.54
CA THR A 822 26.51 52.58 8.49
C THR A 822 26.33 51.07 8.29
N ALA A 823 27.38 50.34 7.88
CA ALA A 823 27.29 48.93 7.51
C ALA A 823 26.89 47.98 8.66
N PRO A 824 27.40 48.12 9.90
CA PRO A 824 27.03 47.21 11.00
C PRO A 824 25.53 47.29 11.37
N LEU A 825 24.98 48.51 11.46
CA LEU A 825 23.57 48.71 11.78
C LEU A 825 22.66 48.15 10.68
N LEU A 826 23.02 48.43 9.41
CA LEU A 826 22.25 47.96 8.28
C LEU A 826 22.30 46.43 8.14
N TYR A 827 23.45 45.81 8.43
CA TYR A 827 23.60 44.36 8.48
C TYR A 827 22.71 43.71 9.57
N GLU A 828 22.67 44.28 10.78
CA GLU A 828 21.79 43.79 11.85
C GLU A 828 20.30 43.87 11.45
N GLN A 829 19.88 44.98 10.82
CA GLN A 829 18.53 45.12 10.28
C GLN A 829 18.23 44.08 9.17
N THR A 830 19.20 43.79 8.30
CA THR A 830 19.07 42.70 7.33
C THR A 830 18.90 41.35 8.01
N MET A 831 19.69 41.06 9.06
CA MET A 831 19.59 39.80 9.79
C MET A 831 18.24 39.65 10.48
N GLU A 832 17.65 40.73 11.02
CA GLU A 832 16.30 40.73 11.57
C GLU A 832 15.23 40.49 10.49
N PHE A 833 15.37 41.13 9.33
CA PHE A 833 14.49 40.90 8.19
C PHE A 833 14.55 39.44 7.70
N VAL A 834 15.76 38.88 7.59
CA VAL A 834 15.96 37.47 7.20
C VAL A 834 15.30 36.55 8.24
N ARG A 835 15.55 36.75 9.53
CA ARG A 835 14.93 35.94 10.60
C ARG A 835 13.40 35.90 10.52
N SER A 836 12.78 37.02 10.14
CA SER A 836 11.31 37.15 10.08
C SER A 836 10.66 36.60 8.80
N HIS A 837 11.40 36.48 7.69
CA HIS A 837 10.83 36.15 6.37
C HIS A 837 11.36 34.85 5.73
N ASP A 838 12.41 34.24 6.30
CA ASP A 838 13.11 33.08 5.73
C ASP A 838 12.58 31.72 6.21
N ASN A 839 11.74 31.68 7.26
CA ASN A 839 11.37 30.44 7.98
C ASN A 839 12.59 29.61 8.43
N GLY A 840 13.75 30.25 8.60
CA GLY A 840 15.01 29.65 9.08
C GLY A 840 15.77 28.79 8.07
N ARG A 841 15.59 29.01 6.77
CA ARG A 841 16.19 28.20 5.69
C ARG A 841 17.50 28.75 5.12
N TYR A 842 17.69 30.07 5.13
CA TYR A 842 18.78 30.83 4.51
C TYR A 842 19.57 31.70 5.49
N ILE A 843 19.18 31.75 6.77
CA ILE A 843 19.87 32.57 7.79
C ILE A 843 21.38 32.30 7.90
N ASP A 844 21.82 31.04 7.74
CA ASP A 844 23.23 30.68 7.88
C ASP A 844 24.11 31.27 6.78
N PRO A 845 23.77 31.18 5.49
CA PRO A 845 24.46 31.91 4.44
C PRO A 845 24.63 33.42 4.69
N TYR A 846 23.60 34.11 5.22
CA TYR A 846 23.70 35.55 5.54
C TYR A 846 24.67 35.83 6.70
N ARG A 847 24.80 34.91 7.65
CA ARG A 847 25.82 35.00 8.71
C ARG A 847 27.23 34.86 8.16
N ILE A 848 27.44 33.86 7.29
CA ILE A 848 28.74 33.64 6.66
C ILE A 848 29.10 34.81 5.73
N ALA A 849 28.10 35.38 5.04
CA ALA A 849 28.27 36.60 4.27
C ALA A 849 28.79 37.77 5.14
N GLY A 850 28.38 37.85 6.41
CA GLY A 850 28.89 38.83 7.37
C GLY A 850 30.39 38.70 7.63
N ASP A 851 30.90 37.49 7.81
CA ASP A 851 32.35 37.22 7.92
C ASP A 851 33.07 37.57 6.60
N ASP A 852 32.50 37.14 5.47
CA ASP A 852 33.09 37.34 4.14
C ASP A 852 33.05 38.80 3.67
N LEU A 853 32.13 39.61 4.20
CA LEU A 853 32.08 41.07 3.99
C LEU A 853 33.34 41.76 4.53
N GLN A 854 33.94 41.25 5.61
CA GLN A 854 35.15 41.84 6.21
C GLN A 854 36.39 41.67 5.32
N ILE A 855 36.40 40.62 4.49
CA ILE A 855 37.48 40.30 3.55
C ILE A 855 37.10 40.61 2.09
N GLY A 856 35.95 41.27 1.88
CA GLY A 856 35.47 41.70 0.57
C GLY A 856 35.07 40.57 -0.40
N GLN A 857 34.75 39.37 0.12
CA GLN A 857 34.40 38.18 -0.69
C GLN A 857 32.88 37.96 -0.83
N ALA A 858 32.07 38.68 -0.05
CA ALA A 858 30.62 38.72 -0.18
C ALA A 858 30.11 40.16 -0.21
N ARG A 859 28.92 40.38 -0.76
CA ARG A 859 28.16 41.63 -0.65
C ARG A 859 26.70 41.31 -0.39
N ILE A 860 25.98 42.23 0.25
CA ILE A 860 24.56 42.07 0.55
C ILE A 860 23.80 43.24 -0.06
N LEU A 861 22.83 42.94 -0.93
CA LEU A 861 22.00 43.95 -1.57
C LEU A 861 20.59 43.93 -0.97
N ILE A 862 20.10 45.09 -0.58
CA ILE A 862 18.83 45.28 0.11
C ILE A 862 17.91 46.13 -0.75
N ALA A 863 16.63 45.76 -0.83
CA ALA A 863 15.57 46.55 -1.42
C ALA A 863 14.66 47.14 -0.33
N THR A 864 14.36 48.43 -0.43
CA THR A 864 13.47 49.15 0.49
C THR A 864 12.41 49.98 -0.25
N ASN A 865 11.30 50.29 0.41
CA ASN A 865 10.31 51.24 -0.12
C ASN A 865 10.66 52.70 0.24
N SER A 866 9.82 53.66 -0.20
CA SER A 866 9.96 55.09 0.12
C SER A 866 9.99 55.41 1.62
N GLN A 867 9.47 54.53 2.47
CA GLN A 867 9.48 54.64 3.93
C GLN A 867 10.67 53.91 4.59
N LYS A 868 11.66 53.45 3.80
CA LYS A 868 12.83 52.68 4.26
C LYS A 868 12.50 51.33 4.90
N GLN A 869 11.31 50.79 4.67
CA GLN A 869 10.97 49.42 5.08
C GLN A 869 11.59 48.41 4.12
N PHE A 870 12.12 47.31 4.64
CA PHE A 870 12.78 46.26 3.87
C PHE A 870 11.73 45.44 3.10
N LEU A 871 11.96 45.28 1.80
CA LEU A 871 11.10 44.51 0.90
C LEU A 871 11.76 43.19 0.46
N GLY A 872 13.09 43.14 0.45
CA GLY A 872 13.85 41.96 0.09
C GLY A 872 15.35 42.16 0.16
N THR A 873 16.10 41.07 0.15
CA THR A 873 17.56 41.07 0.20
C THR A 873 18.14 39.87 -0.54
N VAL A 874 19.39 39.98 -0.99
CA VAL A 874 20.13 38.89 -1.63
C VAL A 874 21.62 38.93 -1.29
N VAL A 875 22.27 37.75 -1.23
CA VAL A 875 23.71 37.61 -1.05
C VAL A 875 24.39 37.45 -2.41
N LEU A 876 25.44 38.23 -2.62
CA LEU A 876 26.31 38.17 -3.78
C LEU A 876 27.63 37.53 -3.36
N VAL A 877 28.07 36.51 -4.09
CA VAL A 877 29.30 35.75 -3.79
C VAL A 877 30.28 35.85 -4.94
N TRP A 878 31.54 36.18 -4.64
CA TRP A 878 32.65 36.25 -5.60
C TRP A 878 33.46 34.96 -5.55
N GLY A 879 33.73 34.37 -6.72
CA GLY A 879 34.49 33.12 -6.85
C GLY A 879 35.87 33.35 -7.44
N THR A 880 36.76 34.04 -6.73
CA THR A 880 38.00 34.55 -7.34
C THR A 880 39.31 34.03 -6.74
N ASN A 881 39.34 33.61 -5.46
CA ASN A 881 40.62 33.34 -4.78
C ASN A 881 40.56 32.37 -3.58
N ASP A 882 39.44 31.67 -3.36
CA ASP A 882 39.26 30.71 -2.24
C ASP A 882 39.39 31.33 -0.82
N LEU A 883 39.39 32.66 -0.70
CA LEU A 883 39.53 33.33 0.60
C LEU A 883 38.20 33.36 1.37
N GLY A 884 37.06 33.44 0.67
CA GLY A 884 35.73 33.47 1.27
C GLY A 884 35.28 32.11 1.81
N LYS A 885 34.57 32.11 2.93
CA LYS A 885 33.91 30.90 3.46
C LYS A 885 32.73 30.51 2.58
N LEU A 886 31.89 31.45 2.14
CA LEU A 886 30.78 31.18 1.22
C LEU A 886 31.27 30.62 -0.10
N GLU A 887 32.33 31.18 -0.67
CA GLU A 887 32.91 30.71 -1.94
C GLU A 887 33.18 29.19 -1.93
N LYS A 888 33.57 28.63 -0.79
CA LYS A 888 33.87 27.21 -0.63
C LYS A 888 32.61 26.32 -0.67
N PHE A 889 31.49 26.78 -0.14
CA PHE A 889 30.29 25.95 0.08
C PHE A 889 29.17 26.22 -0.93
N THR A 890 29.52 26.91 -2.01
CA THR A 890 28.60 27.47 -2.98
C THR A 890 29.00 26.98 -4.38
N PRO A 891 28.06 26.65 -5.29
CA PRO A 891 28.36 26.04 -6.58
C PRO A 891 28.92 27.07 -7.56
N LEU A 892 30.17 27.50 -7.34
CA LEU A 892 30.89 28.40 -8.21
C LEU A 892 31.65 27.57 -9.25
N ILE A 893 31.29 27.72 -10.52
CA ILE A 893 31.91 26.99 -11.62
C ILE A 893 33.29 27.58 -11.89
N ARG A 894 34.35 26.79 -11.66
CA ARG A 894 35.71 27.17 -12.04
C ARG A 894 36.13 26.49 -13.33
N PRO A 895 36.97 27.13 -14.15
CA PRO A 895 37.71 26.43 -15.18
C PRO A 895 38.57 25.31 -14.58
N ASN A 896 38.63 24.16 -15.27
CA ASN A 896 39.38 22.96 -14.86
C ASN A 896 40.80 23.29 -14.33
N MET A 897 41.06 23.05 -13.05
CA MET A 897 42.41 23.14 -12.46
C MET A 897 43.39 22.07 -12.98
N LEU A 898 42.92 21.11 -13.79
CA LEU A 898 43.74 20.04 -14.37
C LEU A 898 44.72 20.49 -15.46
N ALA A 899 44.58 21.70 -16.01
CA ALA A 899 45.52 22.22 -17.01
C ALA A 899 46.77 22.87 -16.38
N ALA A 900 46.75 23.22 -15.09
CA ALA A 900 47.86 23.94 -14.45
C ALA A 900 48.92 23.02 -13.80
N ALA A 901 48.67 21.71 -13.73
CA ALA A 901 49.61 20.73 -13.16
C ALA A 901 50.47 20.00 -14.22
N SER A 902 50.07 20.08 -15.50
CA SER A 902 50.90 19.77 -16.66
C SER A 902 51.50 21.08 -17.15
N GLY A 903 52.81 21.14 -17.41
CA GLY A 903 53.54 22.36 -17.79
C GLY A 903 52.97 23.15 -19.00
N PRO A 904 53.64 24.25 -19.41
CA PRO A 904 53.05 25.26 -20.28
C PRO A 904 52.88 24.73 -21.71
N SER A 905 51.74 24.10 -21.98
CA SER A 905 51.24 23.89 -23.34
C SER A 905 50.01 24.77 -23.51
N GLU A 906 50.21 25.93 -24.12
CA GLU A 906 49.12 26.77 -24.62
C GLU A 906 48.24 25.95 -25.57
N PRO A 907 46.90 26.00 -25.44
CA PRO A 907 46.03 25.57 -26.51
C PRO A 907 46.01 26.66 -27.59
N GLU A 908 46.59 26.36 -28.76
CA GLU A 908 46.35 27.12 -29.99
C GLU A 908 44.84 27.22 -30.25
N GLY A 909 44.31 28.43 -30.37
CA GLY A 909 42.89 28.68 -30.69
C GLY A 909 42.00 29.15 -29.54
N GLY A 910 42.47 30.13 -28.76
CA GLY A 910 41.69 31.20 -28.11
C GLY A 910 40.28 30.88 -27.58
N LYS A 911 40.19 30.44 -26.32
CA LYS A 911 39.20 30.90 -25.31
C LYS A 911 39.60 30.35 -23.93
N VAL A 912 40.29 31.17 -23.14
CA VAL A 912 40.54 30.91 -21.71
C VAL A 912 39.19 30.65 -21.02
N PRO A 913 39.03 29.54 -20.28
CA PRO A 913 37.76 29.24 -19.62
C PRO A 913 37.51 30.24 -18.48
N ARG A 914 36.33 30.88 -18.48
CA ARG A 914 36.04 32.13 -17.75
C ARG A 914 35.33 31.87 -16.41
N ASN A 915 35.62 32.69 -15.40
CA ASN A 915 35.05 32.61 -14.04
C ASN A 915 33.51 32.74 -14.02
N VAL A 916 32.87 32.08 -13.03
CA VAL A 916 31.43 32.17 -12.74
C VAL A 916 31.20 32.72 -11.34
N CYS A 917 30.21 33.59 -11.18
CA CYS A 917 29.78 34.19 -9.91
C CYS A 917 28.34 33.82 -9.57
N GLY A 918 27.93 34.05 -8.32
CA GLY A 918 26.61 33.64 -7.81
C GLY A 918 25.82 34.79 -7.17
N ILE A 919 24.54 34.86 -7.50
CA ILE A 919 23.47 35.54 -6.76
C ILE A 919 22.69 34.46 -6.02
N ILE A 920 22.68 34.47 -4.69
CA ILE A 920 22.22 33.30 -3.94
C ILE A 920 21.41 33.76 -2.72
N TYR A 921 20.45 32.93 -2.32
CA TYR A 921 19.64 33.08 -1.11
C TYR A 921 18.75 34.34 -1.10
N PRO A 922 17.88 34.56 -2.12
CA PRO A 922 16.94 35.67 -2.09
C PRO A 922 15.92 35.49 -0.95
N VAL A 923 15.80 36.48 -0.07
CA VAL A 923 14.76 36.54 0.96
C VAL A 923 13.87 37.74 0.65
N LEU A 924 12.58 37.50 0.46
CA LEU A 924 11.62 38.50 -0.01
C LEU A 924 10.40 38.56 0.91
N ALA A 925 9.90 39.77 1.15
CA ALA A 925 8.64 39.96 1.86
C ALA A 925 7.45 39.49 0.99
N SER A 926 6.42 38.93 1.63
CA SER A 926 5.19 38.51 0.98
C SER A 926 4.29 39.71 0.67
N THR A 927 4.67 40.48 -0.36
CA THR A 927 3.95 41.68 -0.81
C THR A 927 3.50 41.53 -2.27
N PRO A 928 2.50 42.32 -2.73
CA PRO A 928 2.11 42.35 -4.14
C PRO A 928 3.26 42.75 -5.08
N LEU A 929 4.27 43.47 -4.56
CA LEU A 929 5.45 43.91 -5.29
C LEU A 929 6.60 42.88 -5.30
N ARG A 930 6.42 41.70 -4.68
CA ARG A 930 7.45 40.66 -4.53
C ARG A 930 8.19 40.37 -5.83
N ARG A 931 7.45 40.17 -6.93
CA ARG A 931 8.02 39.90 -8.25
C ARG A 931 8.93 41.03 -8.72
N LEU A 932 8.45 42.27 -8.65
CA LEU A 932 9.21 43.44 -9.09
C LEU A 932 10.47 43.66 -8.24
N VAL A 933 10.38 43.40 -6.93
CA VAL A 933 11.52 43.48 -6.00
C VAL A 933 12.58 42.43 -6.35
N LEU A 934 12.19 41.19 -6.61
CA LEU A 934 13.12 40.12 -7.03
C LEU A 934 13.82 40.48 -8.34
N GLU A 935 13.05 40.87 -9.37
CA GLU A 935 13.60 41.23 -10.67
C GLU A 935 14.59 42.41 -10.55
N GLY A 936 14.30 43.39 -9.68
CA GLY A 936 15.18 44.52 -9.39
C GLY A 936 16.47 44.14 -8.65
N LEU A 937 16.36 43.31 -7.60
CA LEU A 937 17.50 42.78 -6.86
C LEU A 937 18.45 42.00 -7.78
N VAL A 938 17.90 41.12 -8.63
CA VAL A 938 18.69 40.32 -9.58
C VAL A 938 19.32 41.23 -10.64
N ALA A 939 18.58 42.23 -11.16
CA ALA A 939 19.10 43.11 -12.19
C ALA A 939 20.29 43.95 -11.71
N ILE A 940 20.20 44.53 -10.52
CA ILE A 940 21.28 45.33 -9.92
C ILE A 940 22.46 44.44 -9.57
N SER A 941 22.21 43.26 -8.99
CA SER A 941 23.26 42.30 -8.67
C SER A 941 24.02 41.84 -9.91
N THR A 942 23.31 41.55 -11.00
CA THR A 942 23.90 41.13 -12.29
C THR A 942 24.77 42.24 -12.88
N LYS A 943 24.30 43.49 -12.85
CA LYS A 943 25.07 44.65 -13.30
C LYS A 943 26.35 44.85 -12.47
N HIS A 944 26.30 44.54 -11.18
CA HIS A 944 27.47 44.61 -10.30
C HIS A 944 28.57 43.63 -10.68
N PHE A 945 28.21 42.46 -11.20
CA PHE A 945 29.16 41.49 -11.75
C PHE A 945 29.70 41.87 -13.13
N GLN A 946 29.05 42.77 -13.87
CA GLN A 946 29.54 43.29 -15.16
C GLN A 946 30.61 44.38 -15.00
N MET A 947 30.71 45.04 -13.84
CA MET A 947 31.69 46.11 -13.62
C MET A 947 33.10 45.54 -13.39
N PRO A 948 34.15 46.09 -14.06
CA PRO A 948 35.52 45.63 -13.86
C PRO A 948 36.00 45.94 -12.44
N GLN A 949 36.49 44.92 -11.72
CA GLN A 949 37.02 45.07 -10.36
C GLN A 949 38.54 45.01 -10.37
N GLN A 950 39.18 46.16 -10.14
CA GLN A 950 40.63 46.37 -10.00
C GLN A 950 41.50 45.87 -11.18
N GLN A 951 42.66 46.48 -11.38
CA GLN A 951 43.59 46.09 -12.45
C GLN A 951 44.13 44.67 -12.19
N GLY A 952 43.78 43.71 -13.06
CA GLY A 952 44.37 42.37 -13.07
C GLY A 952 43.40 41.20 -12.84
N MET A 953 42.12 41.42 -12.52
CA MET A 953 41.15 40.32 -12.36
C MET A 953 40.39 40.00 -13.65
N VAL A 954 40.29 38.72 -14.01
CA VAL A 954 39.50 38.23 -15.15
C VAL A 954 38.01 38.35 -14.82
N GLY A 955 37.25 39.12 -15.61
CA GLY A 955 35.82 39.33 -15.40
C GLY A 955 34.98 38.05 -15.53
N PHE A 956 33.79 38.04 -14.90
CA PHE A 956 32.87 36.90 -14.92
C PHE A 956 32.16 36.76 -16.27
N SER A 957 31.87 35.52 -16.66
CA SER A 957 31.16 35.22 -17.92
C SER A 957 29.73 34.71 -17.73
N LYS A 958 29.43 34.15 -16.57
CA LYS A 958 28.13 33.61 -16.20
C LYS A 958 27.76 33.98 -14.78
N VAL A 959 26.45 34.02 -14.51
CA VAL A 959 25.88 34.24 -13.19
C VAL A 959 24.89 33.13 -12.88
N ILE A 960 24.93 32.59 -11.67
CA ILE A 960 23.95 31.62 -11.18
C ILE A 960 23.00 32.34 -10.22
N LEU A 961 21.70 32.09 -10.35
CA LEU A 961 20.68 32.46 -9.37
C LEU A 961 20.18 31.18 -8.72
N ASP A 962 20.49 31.01 -7.44
CA ASP A 962 20.30 29.73 -6.74
C ASP A 962 19.32 29.85 -5.55
N CYS A 963 18.72 28.72 -5.18
CA CYS A 963 17.72 28.58 -4.11
C CYS A 963 16.40 29.38 -4.31
N LEU A 964 15.82 29.37 -5.51
CA LEU A 964 14.46 29.88 -5.71
C LEU A 964 13.43 28.80 -5.36
N ASP A 965 12.66 28.97 -4.29
CA ASP A 965 11.67 27.98 -3.83
C ASP A 965 10.21 28.36 -4.15
N ASN A 966 10.00 29.44 -4.92
CA ASN A 966 8.71 29.82 -5.47
C ASN A 966 8.71 29.66 -7.02
N PRO A 967 7.81 28.83 -7.59
CA PRO A 967 7.69 28.64 -9.04
C PRO A 967 7.40 29.92 -9.82
N ASP A 968 6.58 30.82 -9.27
CA ASP A 968 6.21 32.08 -9.93
C ASP A 968 7.41 33.03 -10.02
N ASP A 969 8.24 33.05 -8.97
CA ASP A 969 9.50 33.80 -8.94
C ASP A 969 10.48 33.27 -10.00
N ALA A 970 10.60 31.94 -10.14
CA ALA A 970 11.42 31.32 -11.18
C ALA A 970 10.90 31.62 -12.59
N GLN A 971 9.59 31.53 -12.80
CA GLN A 971 8.95 31.79 -14.10
C GLN A 971 9.07 33.27 -14.51
N ALA A 972 8.93 34.20 -13.56
CA ALA A 972 9.11 35.63 -13.80
C ALA A 972 10.51 35.94 -14.35
N MET A 973 11.55 35.32 -13.78
CA MET A 973 12.93 35.51 -14.23
C MET A 973 13.19 35.00 -15.65
N ILE A 974 12.54 33.91 -16.05
CA ILE A 974 12.69 33.31 -17.40
C ILE A 974 12.01 34.17 -18.48
N ASN A 975 10.79 34.65 -18.19
CA ASN A 975 9.94 35.33 -19.19
C ASN A 975 10.40 36.74 -19.57
N ASN A 976 11.28 37.36 -18.77
CA ASN A 976 11.75 38.74 -19.00
C ASN A 976 13.01 38.85 -19.90
N GLY A 977 13.51 37.74 -20.47
CA GLY A 977 14.66 37.74 -21.37
C GLY A 977 14.29 38.02 -22.84
N ASN A 978 14.96 38.97 -23.48
CA ASN A 978 14.81 39.35 -24.91
C ASN A 978 14.76 38.13 -25.88
N GLY A 979 13.56 37.63 -26.19
CA GLY A 979 13.31 36.77 -27.36
C GLY A 979 14.26 35.57 -27.53
N GLY A 980 14.57 34.87 -26.44
CA GLY A 980 15.25 33.57 -26.49
C GLY A 980 16.77 33.57 -26.69
N LYS A 981 17.44 34.70 -26.89
CA LYS A 981 18.92 34.75 -26.98
C LYS A 981 19.50 35.63 -25.87
N GLY A 982 20.00 35.00 -24.79
CA GLY A 982 20.81 35.65 -23.75
C GLY A 982 20.13 35.97 -22.41
N GLY A 983 18.91 35.49 -22.15
CA GLY A 983 18.20 35.65 -20.88
C GLY A 983 18.53 34.59 -19.81
N TRP A 984 17.93 34.71 -18.63
CA TRP A 984 17.98 33.69 -17.57
C TRP A 984 17.26 32.43 -18.00
N GLN A 985 17.85 31.27 -17.71
CA GLN A 985 17.29 29.96 -18.06
C GLN A 985 17.27 29.05 -16.85
N VAL A 986 16.29 28.14 -16.77
CA VAL A 986 16.32 27.05 -15.78
C VAL A 986 17.53 26.19 -16.07
N TRP A 987 18.45 26.17 -15.12
CA TRP A 987 19.59 25.27 -15.17
C TRP A 987 19.21 23.93 -14.59
N HIS A 988 18.61 23.92 -13.40
CA HIS A 988 18.14 22.71 -12.72
C HIS A 988 16.86 22.95 -11.92
N THR A 989 16.04 21.90 -11.83
CA THR A 989 14.88 21.83 -10.94
C THR A 989 15.08 20.66 -9.98
N PHE A 990 14.81 20.87 -8.70
CA PHE A 990 14.91 19.86 -7.66
C PHE A 990 13.58 19.72 -6.92
N GLU A 991 13.27 18.51 -6.49
CA GLU A 991 12.20 18.22 -5.53
C GLU A 991 12.80 18.01 -4.14
N GLU A 992 12.23 18.67 -3.14
CA GLU A 992 12.67 18.52 -1.76
C GLU A 992 12.15 17.24 -1.12
N MET A 993 13.06 16.53 -0.46
CA MET A 993 12.75 15.34 0.32
C MET A 993 13.31 15.55 1.73
N GLU A 994 12.43 15.92 2.65
CA GLU A 994 12.72 16.14 4.06
C GLU A 994 11.67 15.43 4.92
N CYS A 995 12.08 14.84 6.04
CA CYS A 995 11.16 14.19 6.98
C CYS A 995 11.66 14.28 8.43
N SER A 996 10.74 14.13 9.39
CA SER A 996 11.09 14.00 10.79
C SER A 996 11.67 12.60 11.08
N LEU A 997 12.49 12.47 12.13
CA LEU A 997 13.05 11.16 12.49
C LEU A 997 11.98 10.09 12.78
N PRO A 998 10.83 10.39 13.42
CA PRO A 998 9.74 9.41 13.60
C PRO A 998 9.03 9.01 12.30
N GLU A 999 8.96 9.91 11.31
CA GLU A 999 8.38 9.62 9.99
C GLU A 999 9.25 8.66 9.17
N LEU A 1000 10.56 8.67 9.41
CA LEU A 1000 11.51 7.78 8.76
C LEU A 1000 11.35 6.35 9.34
N ARG A 1001 10.47 5.55 8.72
CA ARG A 1001 10.14 4.18 9.14
C ARG A 1001 11.42 3.37 9.36
N SER A 1002 11.50 2.64 10.48
CA SER A 1002 12.59 1.69 10.71
C SER A 1002 12.50 0.56 9.69
N SER A 1003 13.31 0.62 8.63
CA SER A 1003 13.44 -0.44 7.62
C SER A 1003 14.14 -1.67 8.18
#